data_AF-A0A6V8QYH7-F1
#
_entry.id   AF-A0A6V8QYH7-F1
#
_cell.length_a   1.000
_cell.length_b   1.000
_cell.length_c   1.000
_cell.angle_alpha   90.00
_cell.angle_beta   90.00
_cell.angle_gamma   90.00
#
_symmetry.space_group_name_H-M   'P 1'
#
loop_
_entity.id
_entity.type
_entity.pdbx_description
1 polymer ?
#
loop_
_entity_poly.entity_id
_entity_poly.type
_entity_poly.pdbx_seq_one_letter_code
_entity_poly.pdbx_strand_id
1 'polypeptide(L)'
;MAQTWEIIAMDRLTLCYIAAGKTEAAVHVAEESQRKQSRQDPTVTAFSKFYYGNALWHDGQVGKALEQWNAPSGTCSAAMALCKEPSKEHNEHLQLMADAGVNFDAYDEQGFSALDHAVLSDSPHAREAIPIVEKALRSALQLTSEDVDKEILIRKRQAELRRQYRTIFQEHMRPVLRKKSSGAFSELRKIYARFISQDTKERRMFSRFHYMRYTDFVNYGKLPISTSGLAKQFSDGMGETLEPKEDDFVIFISYRWIGGGNGPDDDSGTQWRRIINAVEKFKKVNPHLDPGCLGLWLDYFCVDQVDGQEKERGVDALPLAVMQCNAMISLVDETYYERAWQFETHRGEAGQTKNRFFESRHKMDAAKTPHPANPWTADISDENTKITTSSLLLVLEGVAVATKAPGKYVEPLIEWLQQRQHTSNAANNPDATLPFGEWLAAIISNPQNCNDGTRQLVQVTLAVALLREKARGGQNLDGESLDSIWSPIYEAIVSARDTELQFTVSRSAQGFLAVPLCSLVKDGRIQELWRLHTWLPDGQRGVSEEVCIHAHQPYGQSWILLGSGTDCTFKVDTPADSSLTTHAVYECCYCAADGKQNGTGYQTHQMSSTIRNTGRLVRVTPVSRISHSRDMSYSVPGGAYHRSIVPGGRLHATLFVFDAHRGYDDAAAVLGPKDGGEWVQPRDPDGITAEVLAQIVDATRKWEQAHGAASEGDDEHDTVMGYYRYFRGMALLKDERQESALQYLNPPQSCTPAQAFAHEPSTQHQKYITELMRAGVVSS
;
A
#
# COMPACT_ATOMS: atom_id res chain seq x y z
N MET A 1 -16.47 21.23 -2.95
CA MET A 1 -17.91 21.37 -2.59
C MET A 1 -18.68 22.27 -3.55
N ALA A 2 -18.34 23.56 -3.74
CA ALA A 2 -19.08 24.44 -4.67
C ALA A 2 -19.10 23.90 -6.13
N GLN A 3 -17.95 23.42 -6.62
CA GLN A 3 -17.83 22.82 -7.95
C GLN A 3 -18.63 21.52 -8.12
N THR A 4 -18.71 20.68 -7.08
CA THR A 4 -19.52 19.45 -7.10
C THR A 4 -21.00 19.77 -7.24
N TRP A 5 -21.50 20.79 -6.52
CA TRP A 5 -22.89 21.23 -6.65
C TRP A 5 -23.19 21.87 -8.01
N GLU A 6 -22.23 22.61 -8.57
CA GLU A 6 -22.34 23.15 -9.93
C GLU A 6 -22.46 22.02 -10.96
N ILE A 7 -21.61 21.01 -10.88
CA ILE A 7 -21.66 19.81 -11.72
C ILE A 7 -23.01 19.10 -11.59
N ILE A 8 -23.46 18.83 -10.36
CA ILE A 8 -24.75 18.16 -10.13
C ILE A 8 -25.90 19.01 -10.71
N ALA A 9 -25.84 20.34 -10.57
CA ALA A 9 -26.83 21.23 -11.16
C ALA A 9 -26.80 21.21 -12.69
N MET A 10 -25.62 21.15 -13.31
CA MET A 10 -25.46 21.01 -14.76
C MET A 10 -25.98 19.66 -15.27
N ASP A 11 -25.64 18.58 -14.58
CA ASP A 11 -26.12 17.23 -14.84
C ASP A 11 -27.66 17.17 -14.79
N ARG A 12 -28.28 17.81 -13.81
CA ARG A 12 -29.76 17.91 -13.73
C ARG A 12 -30.34 18.85 -14.79
N LEU A 13 -29.65 19.94 -15.14
CA LEU A 13 -30.07 20.85 -16.21
C LEU A 13 -30.12 20.15 -17.57
N THR A 14 -29.24 19.18 -17.81
CA THR A 14 -29.28 18.29 -18.98
C THR A 14 -30.65 17.63 -19.14
N LEU A 15 -31.22 17.09 -18.06
CA LEU A 15 -32.54 16.48 -18.09
C LEU A 15 -33.64 17.47 -18.49
N CYS A 16 -33.56 18.72 -18.00
CA CYS A 16 -34.52 19.77 -18.37
C CYS A 16 -34.44 20.12 -19.86
N TYR A 17 -33.24 20.16 -20.43
CA TYR A 17 -33.07 20.41 -21.87
C TYR A 17 -33.58 19.25 -22.72
N ILE A 18 -33.33 18.00 -22.31
CA ILE A 18 -33.90 16.81 -22.95
C ILE A 18 -35.43 16.87 -22.93
N ALA A 19 -36.03 17.14 -21.77
CA ALA A 19 -37.48 17.24 -21.62
C ALA A 19 -38.10 18.38 -22.47
N ALA A 20 -37.35 19.45 -22.70
CA ALA A 20 -37.75 20.57 -23.57
C ALA A 20 -37.50 20.31 -25.07
N GLY A 21 -36.99 19.14 -25.46
CA GLY A 21 -36.63 18.81 -26.84
C GLY A 21 -35.41 19.55 -27.38
N LYS A 22 -34.59 20.15 -26.51
CA LYS A 22 -33.39 20.93 -26.85
C LYS A 22 -32.13 20.06 -26.70
N THR A 23 -32.03 19.01 -27.53
CA THR A 23 -31.00 17.96 -27.38
C THR A 23 -29.58 18.47 -27.54
N GLU A 24 -29.32 19.36 -28.50
CA GLU A 24 -27.99 19.97 -28.68
C GLU A 24 -27.53 20.77 -27.44
N ALA A 25 -28.45 21.51 -26.81
CA ALA A 25 -28.16 22.24 -25.58
C ALA A 25 -27.91 21.29 -24.40
N ALA A 26 -28.63 20.17 -24.35
CA ALA A 26 -28.39 19.12 -23.37
C ALA A 26 -26.98 18.53 -23.51
N VAL A 27 -26.56 18.21 -24.75
CA VAL A 27 -25.22 17.68 -25.04
C VAL A 27 -24.14 18.67 -24.61
N HIS A 28 -24.28 19.96 -24.97
CA HIS A 28 -23.32 20.98 -24.60
C HIS A 28 -23.14 21.10 -23.08
N VAL A 29 -24.25 21.16 -22.33
CA VAL A 29 -24.20 21.29 -20.87
C VAL A 29 -23.64 20.04 -20.21
N ALA A 30 -24.01 18.85 -20.68
CA ALA A 30 -23.50 17.60 -20.13
C ALA A 30 -22.01 17.40 -20.42
N GLU A 31 -21.54 17.79 -21.61
CA GLU A 31 -20.13 17.77 -21.95
C GLU A 31 -19.34 18.76 -21.09
N GLU A 32 -19.87 19.97 -20.88
CA GLU A 32 -19.24 20.96 -20.00
C GLU A 32 -19.20 20.46 -18.54
N SER A 33 -20.26 19.80 -18.06
CA SER A 33 -20.31 19.15 -16.75
C SER A 33 -19.19 18.10 -16.64
N GLN A 34 -19.04 17.24 -17.65
CA GLN A 34 -18.00 16.22 -17.68
C GLN A 34 -16.59 16.81 -17.73
N ARG A 35 -16.36 17.88 -18.51
CA ARG A 35 -15.05 18.57 -18.55
C ARG A 35 -14.69 19.20 -17.20
N LYS A 36 -15.69 19.65 -16.43
CA LYS A 36 -15.50 20.21 -15.09
C LYS A 36 -15.27 19.15 -14.00
N GLN A 37 -15.45 17.87 -14.30
CA GLN A 37 -15.17 16.78 -13.36
C GLN A 37 -13.68 16.72 -13.01
N SER A 38 -13.35 16.94 -11.75
CA SER A 38 -12.10 16.44 -11.18
C SER A 38 -12.28 14.96 -10.86
N ARG A 39 -11.33 14.08 -11.20
CA ARG A 39 -11.35 12.62 -10.93
C ARG A 39 -11.30 12.24 -9.43
N GLN A 40 -11.93 13.02 -8.55
CA GLN A 40 -11.88 12.90 -7.09
C GLN A 40 -12.95 11.96 -6.53
N ASP A 41 -14.14 11.90 -7.14
CA ASP A 41 -15.25 11.02 -6.73
C ASP A 41 -15.71 10.14 -7.91
N PRO A 42 -15.48 8.81 -7.85
CA PRO A 42 -15.89 7.88 -8.89
C PRO A 42 -17.40 7.86 -9.15
N THR A 43 -18.23 8.05 -8.11
CA THR A 43 -19.70 7.99 -8.22
C THR A 43 -20.25 9.24 -8.91
N VAL A 44 -19.75 10.43 -8.54
CA VAL A 44 -20.12 11.69 -9.22
C VAL A 44 -19.67 11.68 -10.68
N THR A 45 -18.46 11.16 -10.95
CA THR A 45 -17.96 10.99 -12.32
C THR A 45 -18.86 10.05 -13.12
N ALA A 46 -19.30 8.95 -12.52
CA ALA A 46 -20.21 7.98 -13.14
C ALA A 46 -21.59 8.58 -13.45
N PHE A 47 -22.15 9.40 -12.55
CA PHE A 47 -23.39 10.14 -12.82
C PHE A 47 -23.24 11.10 -13.98
N SER A 48 -22.17 11.89 -14.03
CA SER A 48 -21.96 12.84 -15.13
C SER A 48 -21.76 12.13 -16.48
N LYS A 49 -21.04 11.00 -16.48
CA LYS A 49 -20.98 10.10 -17.65
C LYS A 49 -22.35 9.59 -18.06
N PHE A 50 -23.19 9.22 -17.09
CA PHE A 50 -24.57 8.84 -17.37
C PHE A 50 -25.33 9.97 -18.06
N TYR A 51 -25.36 11.18 -17.48
CA TYR A 51 -26.11 12.31 -18.03
C TYR A 51 -25.60 12.74 -19.40
N TYR A 52 -24.28 12.68 -19.63
CA TYR A 52 -23.72 12.96 -20.94
C TYR A 52 -24.08 11.89 -21.97
N GLY A 53 -23.96 10.61 -21.61
CA GLY A 53 -24.45 9.52 -22.46
C GLY A 53 -25.94 9.65 -22.77
N ASN A 54 -26.75 10.05 -21.79
CA ASN A 54 -28.19 10.26 -21.96
C ASN A 54 -28.50 11.42 -22.90
N ALA A 55 -27.78 12.54 -22.79
CA ALA A 55 -27.90 13.66 -23.73
C ALA A 55 -27.55 13.24 -25.16
N LEU A 56 -26.42 12.55 -25.34
CA LEU A 56 -25.98 12.02 -26.63
C LEU A 56 -26.98 11.04 -27.22
N TRP A 57 -27.58 10.19 -26.38
CA TRP A 57 -28.60 9.23 -26.80
C TRP A 57 -29.84 9.94 -27.37
N HIS A 58 -30.35 10.94 -26.64
CA HIS A 58 -31.51 11.72 -27.08
C HIS A 58 -31.23 12.60 -28.30
N ASP A 59 -29.97 13.01 -28.51
CA ASP A 59 -29.51 13.72 -29.70
C ASP A 59 -29.29 12.80 -30.93
N GLY A 60 -29.47 11.49 -30.77
CA GLY A 60 -29.29 10.50 -31.85
C GLY A 60 -27.84 10.03 -32.04
N GLN A 61 -26.90 10.44 -31.17
CA GLN A 61 -25.49 10.04 -31.19
C GLN A 61 -25.24 8.73 -30.43
N VAL A 62 -25.95 7.67 -30.83
CA VAL A 62 -26.02 6.37 -30.12
C VAL A 62 -24.66 5.75 -29.79
N GLY A 63 -23.72 5.73 -30.74
CA GLY A 63 -22.39 5.14 -30.52
C GLY A 63 -21.60 5.83 -29.40
N LYS A 64 -21.61 7.17 -29.40
CA LYS A 64 -20.95 7.96 -28.35
C LYS A 64 -21.64 7.82 -27.00
N ALA A 65 -22.97 7.67 -26.98
CA ALA A 65 -23.70 7.41 -25.74
C ALA A 65 -23.23 6.11 -25.08
N LEU A 66 -23.08 5.03 -25.85
CA LEU A 66 -22.57 3.75 -25.37
C LEU A 66 -21.12 3.83 -24.88
N GLU A 67 -20.26 4.61 -25.55
CA GLU A 67 -18.88 4.87 -25.09
C GLU A 67 -18.86 5.57 -23.72
N GLN A 68 -19.78 6.53 -23.50
CA GLN A 68 -19.87 7.22 -22.21
C GLN A 68 -20.36 6.29 -21.09
N TRP A 69 -21.36 5.44 -21.38
CA TRP A 69 -21.94 4.53 -20.41
C TRP A 69 -21.04 3.34 -20.04
N ASN A 70 -20.28 2.81 -21.01
CA ASN A 70 -19.36 1.68 -20.81
C ASN A 70 -17.97 2.14 -20.38
N ALA A 71 -17.87 2.70 -19.17
CA ALA A 71 -16.59 3.06 -18.58
C ALA A 71 -15.63 1.85 -18.44
N PRO A 72 -14.29 2.06 -18.42
CA PRO A 72 -13.33 0.99 -18.19
C PRO A 72 -13.53 0.29 -16.84
N SER A 73 -13.26 -1.02 -16.80
CA SER A 73 -13.27 -1.84 -15.58
C SER A 73 -12.31 -1.29 -14.51
N GLY A 74 -12.65 -1.43 -13.22
CA GLY A 74 -11.87 -0.87 -12.11
C GLY A 74 -12.26 0.56 -11.71
N THR A 75 -13.38 1.09 -12.25
CA THR A 75 -14.00 2.35 -11.82
C THR A 75 -15.51 2.18 -11.68
N CYS A 76 -16.14 2.98 -10.81
CA CYS A 76 -17.60 2.99 -10.68
C CYS A 76 -18.27 3.32 -12.02
N SER A 77 -19.13 2.41 -12.51
CA SER A 77 -19.88 2.60 -13.76
C SER A 77 -21.17 3.40 -13.54
N ALA A 78 -21.73 3.94 -14.62
CA ALA A 78 -23.03 4.63 -14.60
C ALA A 78 -24.14 3.74 -13.99
N ALA A 79 -24.18 2.46 -14.36
CA ALA A 79 -25.14 1.50 -13.82
C ALA A 79 -24.96 1.28 -12.31
N MET A 80 -23.72 1.19 -11.83
CA MET A 80 -23.42 1.07 -10.40
C MET A 80 -23.86 2.31 -9.63
N ALA A 81 -23.56 3.52 -10.14
CA ALA A 81 -23.92 4.77 -9.49
C ALA A 81 -25.44 4.92 -9.32
N LEU A 82 -26.21 4.56 -10.36
CA LEU A 82 -27.68 4.53 -10.29
C LEU A 82 -28.18 3.51 -9.24
N CYS A 83 -27.52 2.35 -9.13
CA CYS A 83 -27.86 1.34 -8.10
C CYS A 83 -27.46 1.76 -6.67
N LYS A 84 -26.42 2.59 -6.51
CA LYS A 84 -26.00 3.16 -5.21
C LYS A 84 -27.02 4.16 -4.65
N GLU A 85 -27.74 4.87 -5.51
CA GLU A 85 -28.79 5.83 -5.14
C GLU A 85 -30.16 5.42 -5.69
N PRO A 86 -30.78 4.33 -5.20
CA PRO A 86 -31.97 3.77 -5.81
C PRO A 86 -33.17 4.73 -5.75
N SER A 87 -33.77 5.03 -6.91
CA SER A 87 -34.97 5.85 -7.06
C SER A 87 -35.79 5.40 -8.27
N LYS A 88 -37.06 5.82 -8.34
CA LYS A 88 -37.90 5.53 -9.51
C LYS A 88 -37.29 6.07 -10.81
N GLU A 89 -36.82 7.32 -10.80
CA GLU A 89 -36.15 7.97 -11.94
C GLU A 89 -34.90 7.18 -12.37
N HIS A 90 -34.08 6.75 -11.41
CA HIS A 90 -32.88 5.98 -11.71
C HIS A 90 -33.20 4.58 -12.26
N ASN A 91 -34.31 3.96 -11.85
CA ASN A 91 -34.76 2.69 -12.43
C ASN A 91 -35.19 2.86 -13.89
N GLU A 92 -35.86 3.96 -14.23
CA GLU A 92 -36.19 4.29 -15.62
C GLU A 92 -34.93 4.49 -16.47
N HIS A 93 -33.90 5.13 -15.91
CA HIS A 93 -32.58 5.28 -16.54
C HIS A 93 -31.82 3.96 -16.70
N LEU A 94 -31.83 3.10 -15.67
CA LEU A 94 -31.25 1.76 -15.76
C LEU A 94 -31.94 0.93 -16.84
N GLN A 95 -33.27 1.02 -16.96
CA GLN A 95 -34.02 0.33 -18.00
C GLN A 95 -33.63 0.83 -19.40
N LEU A 96 -33.50 2.14 -19.58
CA LEU A 96 -33.00 2.74 -20.83
C LEU A 96 -31.62 2.20 -21.19
N MET A 97 -30.67 2.19 -20.24
CA MET A 97 -29.31 1.70 -20.47
C MET A 97 -29.29 0.19 -20.78
N ALA A 98 -30.10 -0.60 -20.09
CA ALA A 98 -30.24 -2.03 -20.33
C ALA A 98 -30.77 -2.31 -21.74
N ASP A 99 -31.81 -1.58 -22.17
CA ASP A 99 -32.40 -1.70 -23.51
C ASP A 99 -31.45 -1.20 -24.61
N ALA A 100 -30.56 -0.26 -24.28
CA ALA A 100 -29.49 0.21 -25.16
C ALA A 100 -28.32 -0.78 -25.30
N GLY A 101 -28.26 -1.83 -24.46
CA GLY A 101 -27.19 -2.84 -24.50
C GLY A 101 -25.91 -2.44 -23.77
N VAL A 102 -26.02 -1.60 -22.73
CA VAL A 102 -24.88 -1.24 -21.87
C VAL A 102 -24.43 -2.46 -21.05
N ASN A 103 -23.11 -2.63 -20.87
CA ASN A 103 -22.54 -3.70 -20.07
C ASN A 103 -22.68 -3.43 -18.56
N PHE A 104 -23.45 -4.27 -17.86
CA PHE A 104 -23.65 -4.18 -16.42
C PHE A 104 -22.72 -5.10 -15.62
N ASP A 105 -21.87 -5.88 -16.31
CA ASP A 105 -20.91 -6.84 -15.73
C ASP A 105 -19.53 -6.23 -15.42
N ALA A 106 -19.47 -4.91 -15.28
CA ALA A 106 -18.28 -4.25 -14.76
C ALA A 106 -18.21 -4.42 -13.24
N TYR A 107 -17.00 -4.32 -12.69
CA TYR A 107 -16.72 -4.30 -11.26
C TYR A 107 -15.97 -3.02 -10.90
N ASP A 108 -16.34 -2.42 -9.77
CA ASP A 108 -15.63 -1.28 -9.22
C ASP A 108 -14.34 -1.70 -8.51
N GLU A 109 -13.57 -0.73 -8.02
CA GLU A 109 -12.31 -0.93 -7.30
C GLU A 109 -12.45 -1.73 -5.99
N GLN A 110 -13.68 -1.93 -5.48
CA GLN A 110 -13.97 -2.78 -4.33
C GLN A 110 -14.48 -4.18 -4.74
N GLY A 111 -14.53 -4.47 -6.04
CA GLY A 111 -15.04 -5.73 -6.57
C GLY A 111 -16.57 -5.85 -6.54
N PHE A 112 -17.30 -4.74 -6.46
CA PHE A 112 -18.77 -4.74 -6.52
C PHE A 112 -19.29 -4.39 -7.92
N SER A 113 -20.30 -5.12 -8.36
CA SER A 113 -21.04 -4.88 -9.61
C SER A 113 -22.29 -4.01 -9.39
N ALA A 114 -22.98 -3.64 -10.47
CA ALA A 114 -24.29 -3.01 -10.37
C ALA A 114 -25.32 -3.89 -9.63
N LEU A 115 -25.25 -5.22 -9.82
CA LEU A 115 -26.13 -6.17 -9.12
C LEU A 115 -25.87 -6.16 -7.61
N ASP A 116 -24.60 -6.07 -7.21
CA ASP A 116 -24.24 -5.99 -5.81
C ASP A 116 -24.82 -4.74 -5.14
N HIS A 117 -24.62 -3.57 -5.75
CA HIS A 117 -25.16 -2.31 -5.22
C HIS A 117 -26.69 -2.32 -5.16
N ALA A 118 -27.37 -2.94 -6.13
CA ALA A 118 -28.81 -3.10 -6.11
C ALA A 118 -29.30 -4.03 -4.97
N VAL A 119 -28.57 -5.12 -4.68
CA VAL A 119 -28.92 -6.07 -3.62
C VAL A 119 -28.64 -5.50 -2.22
N LEU A 120 -27.63 -4.63 -2.08
CA LEU A 120 -27.19 -4.05 -0.80
C LEU A 120 -28.25 -3.18 -0.10
N SER A 121 -29.15 -2.55 -0.86
CA SER A 121 -30.20 -1.68 -0.30
C SER A 121 -31.54 -2.40 -0.17
N ASP A 122 -32.24 -2.16 0.94
CA ASP A 122 -33.58 -2.71 1.18
C ASP A 122 -34.72 -1.84 0.65
N SER A 123 -34.41 -0.72 -0.02
CA SER A 123 -35.45 0.17 -0.53
C SER A 123 -36.30 -0.53 -1.60
N PRO A 124 -37.61 -0.21 -1.72
CA PRO A 124 -38.45 -0.74 -2.79
C PRO A 124 -37.84 -0.52 -4.18
N HIS A 125 -37.24 0.64 -4.41
CA HIS A 125 -36.60 0.98 -5.68
C HIS A 125 -35.34 0.15 -5.96
N ALA A 126 -34.55 -0.20 -4.94
CA ALA A 126 -33.41 -1.08 -5.12
C ALA A 126 -33.86 -2.50 -5.54
N ARG A 127 -34.96 -2.99 -4.94
CA ARG A 127 -35.56 -4.28 -5.32
C ARG A 127 -36.11 -4.28 -6.74
N GLU A 128 -36.65 -3.15 -7.19
CA GLU A 128 -37.08 -2.94 -8.58
C GLU A 128 -35.91 -2.87 -9.57
N ALA A 129 -34.72 -2.42 -9.13
CA ALA A 129 -33.52 -2.37 -9.96
C ALA A 129 -32.95 -3.76 -10.28
N ILE A 130 -33.07 -4.72 -9.35
CA ILE A 130 -32.55 -6.09 -9.51
C ILE A 130 -32.99 -6.75 -10.83
N PRO A 131 -34.29 -6.88 -11.17
CA PRO A 131 -34.71 -7.51 -12.42
C PRO A 131 -34.23 -6.75 -13.67
N ILE A 132 -34.04 -5.43 -13.59
CA ILE A 132 -33.50 -4.62 -14.69
C ILE A 132 -32.03 -4.97 -14.93
N VAL A 133 -31.25 -5.05 -13.86
CA VAL A 133 -29.83 -5.45 -13.91
C VAL A 133 -29.68 -6.90 -14.38
N GLU A 134 -30.50 -7.82 -13.87
CA GLU A 134 -30.51 -9.21 -14.31
C GLU A 134 -30.80 -9.31 -15.82
N LYS A 135 -31.77 -8.54 -16.34
CA LYS A 135 -32.05 -8.48 -17.79
C LYS A 135 -30.83 -8.02 -18.59
N ALA A 136 -30.16 -6.95 -18.17
CA ALA A 136 -28.96 -6.45 -18.85
C ALA A 136 -27.82 -7.48 -18.85
N LEU A 137 -27.57 -8.14 -17.72
CA LEU A 137 -26.56 -9.18 -17.60
C LEU A 137 -26.86 -10.38 -18.52
N ARG A 138 -28.13 -10.80 -18.62
CA ARG A 138 -28.55 -11.87 -19.53
C ARG A 138 -28.25 -11.56 -20.99
N SER A 139 -28.44 -10.30 -21.39
CA SER A 139 -28.15 -9.85 -22.75
C SER A 139 -26.65 -9.75 -23.04
N ALA A 140 -25.82 -9.55 -22.01
CA ALA A 140 -24.36 -9.48 -22.14
C ALA A 140 -23.67 -10.86 -22.16
N LEU A 141 -24.26 -11.88 -21.51
CA LEU A 141 -23.69 -13.23 -21.44
C LEU A 141 -23.84 -13.97 -22.78
N GLN A 142 -22.71 -14.34 -23.38
CA GLN A 142 -22.66 -15.15 -24.61
C GLN A 142 -22.76 -16.65 -24.31
N LEU A 143 -23.82 -17.07 -23.62
CA LEU A 143 -24.03 -18.46 -23.17
C LEU A 143 -25.37 -19.00 -23.70
N THR A 144 -25.61 -20.32 -23.53
CA THR A 144 -26.92 -20.92 -23.81
C THR A 144 -27.96 -20.42 -22.80
N SER A 145 -29.25 -20.40 -23.16
CA SER A 145 -30.30 -19.88 -22.27
C SER A 145 -30.32 -20.53 -20.87
N GLU A 146 -30.05 -21.84 -20.78
CA GLU A 146 -30.04 -22.56 -19.51
C GLU A 146 -28.79 -22.23 -18.67
N ASP A 147 -27.64 -22.02 -19.32
CA ASP A 147 -26.40 -21.66 -18.64
C ASP A 147 -26.42 -20.19 -18.17
N VAL A 148 -27.06 -19.30 -18.93
CA VAL A 148 -27.31 -17.91 -18.52
C VAL A 148 -28.14 -17.87 -17.23
N ASP A 149 -29.23 -18.64 -17.14
CA ASP A 149 -30.07 -18.69 -15.94
C ASP A 149 -29.28 -19.13 -14.70
N LYS A 150 -28.44 -20.16 -14.85
CA LYS A 150 -27.58 -20.67 -13.78
C LYS A 150 -26.57 -19.62 -13.34
N GLU A 151 -25.92 -18.95 -14.29
CA GLU A 151 -24.90 -17.93 -14.00
C GLU A 151 -25.51 -16.71 -13.27
N ILE A 152 -26.68 -16.24 -13.70
CA ILE A 152 -27.39 -15.15 -13.01
C ILE A 152 -27.76 -15.55 -11.59
N LEU A 153 -28.22 -16.80 -11.38
CA LEU A 153 -28.55 -17.29 -10.04
C LEU A 153 -27.31 -17.35 -9.14
N ILE A 154 -26.15 -17.78 -9.67
CA ILE A 154 -24.87 -17.79 -8.95
C ILE A 154 -24.49 -16.36 -8.55
N ARG A 155 -24.50 -15.41 -9.48
CA ARG A 155 -24.13 -14.01 -9.22
C ARG A 155 -25.05 -13.35 -8.19
N LYS A 156 -26.36 -13.61 -8.26
CA LYS A 156 -27.33 -13.13 -7.28
C LYS A 156 -27.06 -13.68 -5.89
N ARG A 157 -26.80 -15.00 -5.79
CA ARG A 157 -26.42 -15.65 -4.52
C ARG A 157 -25.14 -15.02 -3.94
N GLN A 158 -24.14 -14.71 -4.78
CA GLN A 158 -22.91 -14.03 -4.35
C GLN A 158 -23.17 -12.60 -3.85
N ALA A 159 -24.02 -11.84 -4.54
CA ALA A 159 -24.40 -10.50 -4.11
C ALA A 159 -25.16 -10.52 -2.76
N GLU A 160 -26.08 -11.47 -2.60
CA GLU A 160 -26.79 -11.71 -1.33
C GLU A 160 -25.80 -12.10 -0.21
N LEU A 161 -24.85 -12.98 -0.51
CA LEU A 161 -23.81 -13.39 0.44
C LEU A 161 -22.95 -12.22 0.90
N ARG A 162 -22.47 -11.38 -0.04
CA ARG A 162 -21.69 -10.16 0.26
C ARG A 162 -22.47 -9.16 1.10
N ARG A 163 -23.77 -9.01 0.82
CA ARG A 163 -24.66 -8.21 1.68
C ARG A 163 -24.69 -8.76 3.10
N GLN A 164 -24.88 -10.07 3.27
CA GLN A 164 -24.94 -10.67 4.61
C GLN A 164 -23.61 -10.53 5.36
N TYR A 165 -22.47 -10.69 4.68
CA TYR A 165 -21.15 -10.39 5.26
C TYR A 165 -21.07 -8.94 5.73
N ARG A 166 -21.52 -7.98 4.91
CA ARG A 166 -21.52 -6.56 5.29
C ARG A 166 -22.38 -6.33 6.53
N THR A 167 -23.60 -6.86 6.57
CA THR A 167 -24.50 -6.70 7.72
C THR A 167 -23.87 -7.26 8.98
N ILE A 168 -23.43 -8.52 8.97
CA ILE A 168 -22.88 -9.15 10.17
C ILE A 168 -21.55 -8.50 10.62
N PHE A 169 -20.68 -8.17 9.67
CA PHE A 169 -19.38 -7.57 9.98
C PHE A 169 -19.53 -6.12 10.43
N GLN A 170 -20.19 -5.27 9.64
CA GLN A 170 -20.24 -3.83 9.88
C GLN A 170 -21.22 -3.45 10.98
N GLU A 171 -22.39 -4.09 11.05
CA GLU A 171 -23.45 -3.70 11.99
C GLU A 171 -23.34 -4.44 13.32
N HIS A 172 -22.91 -5.71 13.32
CA HIS A 172 -22.91 -6.53 14.52
C HIS A 172 -21.50 -6.74 15.13
N MET A 173 -20.49 -7.12 14.35
CA MET A 173 -19.16 -7.47 14.88
C MET A 173 -18.24 -6.25 15.08
N ARG A 174 -18.22 -5.29 14.14
CA ARG A 174 -17.36 -4.09 14.17
C ARG A 174 -17.51 -3.27 15.46
N PRO A 175 -18.72 -3.05 16.02
CA PRO A 175 -18.87 -2.34 17.30
C PRO A 175 -18.13 -2.99 18.46
N VAL A 176 -18.01 -4.33 18.48
CA VAL A 176 -17.25 -5.06 19.52
C VAL A 176 -15.75 -5.00 19.25
N LEU A 177 -15.33 -5.20 18.00
CA LEU A 177 -13.93 -5.09 17.60
C LEU A 177 -13.33 -3.71 17.92
N ARG A 178 -14.13 -2.64 17.86
CA ARG A 178 -13.69 -1.27 18.20
C ARG A 178 -13.48 -1.03 19.70
N LYS A 179 -14.07 -1.84 20.60
CA LYS A 179 -14.08 -1.57 22.05
C LYS A 179 -12.81 -2.01 22.81
N LYS A 180 -11.81 -2.63 22.16
CA LYS A 180 -10.50 -3.07 22.73
C LYS A 180 -10.59 -3.65 24.17
N SER A 181 -11.61 -4.45 24.48
CA SER A 181 -11.78 -5.08 25.79
C SER A 181 -11.25 -6.52 25.80
N SER A 182 -10.71 -6.97 26.94
CA SER A 182 -10.49 -8.39 27.20
C SER A 182 -11.82 -9.15 27.06
N GLY A 183 -11.83 -10.27 26.34
CA GLY A 183 -13.06 -11.06 26.06
C GLY A 183 -13.73 -10.80 24.71
N ALA A 184 -13.16 -9.94 23.84
CA ALA A 184 -13.75 -9.59 22.55
C ALA A 184 -14.14 -10.81 21.67
N PHE A 185 -13.33 -11.87 21.63
CA PHE A 185 -13.63 -13.07 20.83
C PHE A 185 -14.81 -13.89 21.35
N SER A 186 -14.99 -13.97 22.67
CA SER A 186 -16.16 -14.63 23.27
C SER A 186 -17.43 -13.87 22.89
N GLU A 187 -17.40 -12.54 22.96
CA GLU A 187 -18.52 -11.69 22.52
C GLU A 187 -18.78 -11.78 21.01
N LEU A 188 -17.75 -11.89 20.17
CA LEU A 188 -17.92 -12.13 18.74
C LEU A 188 -18.63 -13.46 18.45
N ARG A 189 -18.25 -14.53 19.18
CA ARG A 189 -18.90 -15.84 19.07
C ARG A 189 -20.36 -15.81 19.51
N LYS A 190 -20.69 -15.07 20.58
CA LYS A 190 -22.08 -14.86 21.01
C LYS A 190 -22.88 -14.07 19.98
N ILE A 191 -22.32 -12.98 19.44
CA ILE A 191 -22.97 -12.18 18.39
C ILE A 191 -23.26 -13.02 17.15
N TYR A 192 -22.29 -13.80 16.70
CA TYR A 192 -22.47 -14.70 15.57
C TYR A 192 -23.55 -15.75 15.84
N ALA A 193 -23.52 -16.39 17.02
CA ALA A 193 -24.50 -17.37 17.41
C ALA A 193 -25.93 -16.79 17.45
N ARG A 194 -26.11 -15.58 18.01
CA ARG A 194 -27.39 -14.86 18.00
C ARG A 194 -27.82 -14.45 16.60
N PHE A 195 -26.86 -14.05 15.76
CA PHE A 195 -27.15 -13.68 14.39
C PHE A 195 -27.70 -14.87 13.61
N ILE A 196 -27.07 -16.04 13.72
CA ILE A 196 -27.52 -17.24 12.99
C ILE A 196 -28.73 -17.92 13.63
N SER A 197 -28.97 -17.75 14.93
CA SER A 197 -30.13 -18.37 15.60
C SER A 197 -31.48 -17.81 15.17
N GLN A 198 -31.52 -16.65 14.52
CA GLN A 198 -32.76 -16.10 13.96
C GLN A 198 -33.06 -16.82 12.64
N ASP A 199 -34.19 -17.50 12.55
CA ASP A 199 -34.53 -18.37 11.43
C ASP A 199 -35.05 -17.58 10.22
N THR A 200 -34.15 -16.85 9.53
CA THR A 200 -34.45 -16.18 8.27
C THR A 200 -33.69 -16.83 7.10
N LYS A 201 -34.24 -16.72 5.89
CA LYS A 201 -33.66 -17.32 4.68
C LYS A 201 -32.20 -16.88 4.46
N GLU A 202 -31.90 -15.63 4.76
CA GLU A 202 -30.60 -15.00 4.59
C GLU A 202 -29.56 -15.52 5.62
N ARG A 203 -30.01 -15.87 6.83
CA ARG A 203 -29.13 -16.35 7.90
C ARG A 203 -28.83 -17.85 7.77
N ARG A 204 -29.67 -18.59 7.04
CA ARG A 204 -29.42 -19.97 6.62
C ARG A 204 -28.31 -20.10 5.56
N MET A 205 -27.72 -18.98 5.11
CA MET A 205 -26.55 -19.00 4.21
C MET A 205 -25.26 -19.40 4.93
N PHE A 206 -25.20 -19.28 6.25
CA PHE A 206 -24.01 -19.56 7.05
C PHE A 206 -24.21 -20.75 7.98
N SER A 207 -23.15 -21.55 8.16
CA SER A 207 -23.12 -22.56 9.22
C SER A 207 -22.83 -21.91 10.59
N ARG A 208 -23.20 -22.62 11.66
CA ARG A 208 -22.82 -22.23 13.03
C ARG A 208 -21.30 -22.28 13.22
N PHE A 209 -20.81 -21.66 14.29
CA PHE A 209 -19.40 -21.76 14.64
C PHE A 209 -19.13 -23.08 15.37
N HIS A 210 -18.39 -23.97 14.73
CA HIS A 210 -17.97 -25.26 15.30
C HIS A 210 -16.51 -25.24 15.72
N TYR A 211 -16.15 -26.02 16.73
CA TYR A 211 -14.78 -26.25 17.15
C TYR A 211 -14.65 -27.63 17.81
N MET A 212 -13.43 -28.09 18.07
CA MET A 212 -13.14 -29.34 18.78
C MET A 212 -12.17 -29.06 19.92
N ARG A 213 -12.28 -29.75 21.06
CA ARG A 213 -11.24 -29.61 22.11
C ARG A 213 -9.94 -30.23 21.63
N TYR A 214 -8.83 -29.58 21.98
CA TYR A 214 -7.51 -30.10 21.67
C TYR A 214 -7.28 -31.50 22.28
N THR A 215 -7.77 -31.74 23.51
CA THR A 215 -7.70 -33.05 24.16
C THR A 215 -8.46 -34.13 23.39
N ASP A 216 -9.63 -33.79 22.86
CA ASP A 216 -10.46 -34.71 22.08
C ASP A 216 -9.75 -35.04 20.75
N PHE A 217 -9.13 -34.04 20.12
CA PHE A 217 -8.32 -34.19 18.91
C PHE A 217 -7.07 -35.08 19.12
N VAL A 218 -6.37 -34.91 20.23
CA VAL A 218 -5.22 -35.76 20.61
C VAL A 218 -5.67 -37.20 20.83
N ASN A 219 -6.73 -37.40 21.62
CA ASN A 219 -7.23 -38.74 21.98
C ASN A 219 -7.79 -39.50 20.78
N TYR A 220 -8.35 -38.78 19.80
CA TYR A 220 -8.89 -39.41 18.60
C TYR A 220 -7.80 -40.03 17.70
N GLY A 221 -6.58 -39.49 17.73
CA GLY A 221 -5.40 -40.11 17.13
C GLY A 221 -5.28 -40.03 15.60
N LYS A 222 -6.18 -39.31 14.92
CA LYS A 222 -6.14 -39.05 13.46
C LYS A 222 -6.91 -37.78 13.10
N LEU A 223 -6.86 -37.33 11.84
CA LEU A 223 -7.72 -36.22 11.40
C LEU A 223 -9.22 -36.63 11.42
N PRO A 224 -10.11 -35.81 11.98
CA PRO A 224 -11.55 -36.05 12.00
C PRO A 224 -12.17 -35.88 10.60
N ILE A 225 -13.29 -36.57 10.40
CA ILE A 225 -14.15 -36.47 9.21
C ILE A 225 -15.59 -36.15 9.61
N SER A 226 -16.44 -35.71 8.66
CA SER A 226 -17.88 -35.33 8.85
C SER A 226 -18.60 -36.16 9.92
N THR A 227 -18.42 -37.48 9.88
CA THR A 227 -19.11 -38.48 10.71
C THR A 227 -18.42 -38.80 12.05
N SER A 228 -17.30 -38.15 12.39
CA SER A 228 -16.53 -38.43 13.62
C SER A 228 -17.24 -38.02 14.92
N GLY A 229 -18.25 -37.15 14.86
CA GLY A 229 -19.04 -36.76 16.04
C GLY A 229 -18.28 -35.93 17.10
N LEU A 230 -17.14 -35.36 16.73
CA LEU A 230 -16.26 -34.61 17.64
C LEU A 230 -16.50 -33.09 17.64
N ALA A 231 -17.39 -32.62 16.76
CA ALA A 231 -17.71 -31.21 16.62
C ALA A 231 -18.53 -30.70 17.80
N LYS A 232 -18.04 -29.64 18.46
CA LYS A 232 -18.81 -28.84 19.41
C LYS A 232 -19.33 -27.60 18.70
N GLN A 233 -20.57 -27.24 18.99
CA GLN A 233 -21.18 -26.00 18.49
C GLN A 233 -21.15 -24.96 19.59
N PHE A 234 -20.72 -23.75 19.25
CA PHE A 234 -20.90 -22.62 20.14
C PHE A 234 -22.38 -22.20 20.16
N SER A 235 -22.96 -22.02 21.35
CA SER A 235 -24.33 -21.55 21.53
C SER A 235 -24.38 -20.48 22.62
N ASP A 236 -25.25 -19.48 22.47
CA ASP A 236 -25.36 -18.32 23.37
C ASP A 236 -26.07 -18.64 24.72
N GLY A 237 -26.13 -19.91 25.13
CA GLY A 237 -26.54 -20.29 26.50
C GLY A 237 -27.90 -19.73 26.96
N MET A 238 -28.98 -20.03 26.24
CA MET A 238 -30.37 -19.78 26.71
C MET A 238 -31.05 -21.05 27.28
N GLY A 239 -30.28 -22.11 27.55
CA GLY A 239 -30.77 -23.36 28.16
C GLY A 239 -29.96 -23.68 29.41
N GLU A 240 -30.62 -23.74 30.55
CA GLU A 240 -30.05 -24.11 31.84
C GLU A 240 -29.34 -25.49 31.77
N THR A 241 -28.27 -25.62 32.57
CA THR A 241 -27.37 -26.76 32.80
C THR A 241 -26.12 -26.85 31.91
N LEU A 242 -25.00 -26.48 32.56
CA LEU A 242 -23.61 -26.36 32.11
C LEU A 242 -23.31 -24.98 31.50
N GLU A 243 -22.93 -24.06 32.39
CA GLU A 243 -22.24 -22.83 32.00
C GLU A 243 -21.10 -23.21 31.04
N PRO A 244 -21.05 -22.66 29.82
CA PRO A 244 -19.86 -22.76 29.00
C PRO A 244 -18.75 -22.11 29.83
N LYS A 245 -17.73 -22.86 30.23
CA LYS A 245 -16.56 -22.28 30.90
C LYS A 245 -16.13 -21.08 30.07
N GLU A 246 -16.20 -19.90 30.67
CA GLU A 246 -15.76 -18.66 30.06
C GLU A 246 -14.33 -18.88 29.55
N ASP A 247 -14.12 -18.59 28.27
CA ASP A 247 -12.82 -18.52 27.58
C ASP A 247 -12.19 -19.82 27.05
N ASP A 248 -12.92 -20.51 26.16
CA ASP A 248 -12.25 -21.39 25.19
C ASP A 248 -11.36 -20.57 24.24
N PHE A 249 -10.06 -20.84 24.27
CA PHE A 249 -9.10 -20.30 23.33
C PHE A 249 -9.13 -21.16 22.07
N VAL A 250 -9.67 -20.64 20.96
CA VAL A 250 -9.83 -21.42 19.73
C VAL A 250 -8.74 -21.03 18.72
N ILE A 251 -7.98 -22.02 18.25
CA ILE A 251 -6.98 -21.85 17.21
C ILE A 251 -7.55 -22.30 15.87
N PHE A 252 -7.53 -21.41 14.88
CA PHE A 252 -7.79 -21.76 13.49
C PHE A 252 -6.58 -22.46 12.90
N ILE A 253 -6.74 -23.67 12.40
CA ILE A 253 -5.67 -24.40 11.71
C ILE A 253 -5.94 -24.39 10.20
N SER A 254 -5.07 -23.72 9.45
CA SER A 254 -5.05 -23.80 7.99
C SER A 254 -4.10 -24.93 7.56
N TYR A 255 -4.61 -25.92 6.82
CA TYR A 255 -3.82 -27.06 6.38
C TYR A 255 -4.31 -27.64 5.06
N ARG A 256 -3.43 -28.32 4.33
CA ARG A 256 -3.76 -29.03 3.08
C ARG A 256 -4.29 -30.43 3.36
N TRP A 257 -5.24 -30.88 2.54
CA TRP A 257 -5.57 -32.31 2.46
C TRP A 257 -4.52 -33.06 1.64
N ILE A 258 -3.85 -34.03 2.27
CA ILE A 258 -2.77 -34.80 1.62
C ILE A 258 -3.12 -36.27 1.38
N GLY A 259 -4.34 -36.70 1.71
CA GLY A 259 -4.79 -38.08 1.58
C GLY A 259 -5.09 -38.59 0.17
N GLY A 260 -4.65 -37.86 -0.87
CA GLY A 260 -4.78 -38.31 -2.26
C GLY A 260 -6.21 -38.61 -2.74
N GLY A 261 -7.23 -37.98 -2.14
CA GLY A 261 -8.65 -38.21 -2.45
C GLY A 261 -9.38 -39.18 -1.50
N ASN A 262 -8.66 -39.87 -0.61
CA ASN A 262 -9.24 -40.79 0.38
C ASN A 262 -9.56 -40.12 1.73
N GLY A 263 -9.22 -38.84 1.90
CA GLY A 263 -9.47 -38.09 3.12
C GLY A 263 -8.52 -36.91 3.32
N PRO A 264 -8.62 -36.24 4.48
CA PRO A 264 -7.84 -35.04 4.78
C PRO A 264 -6.38 -35.32 5.17
N ASP A 265 -6.01 -36.57 5.49
CA ASP A 265 -4.66 -36.98 5.85
C ASP A 265 -4.18 -38.18 5.03
N ASP A 266 -2.87 -38.42 5.03
CA ASP A 266 -2.29 -39.66 4.52
C ASP A 266 -2.44 -40.82 5.52
N ASP A 267 -2.20 -42.06 5.06
CA ASP A 267 -2.28 -43.28 5.89
C ASP A 267 -1.29 -43.28 7.06
N SER A 268 -0.30 -42.38 7.05
CA SER A 268 0.70 -42.23 8.11
C SER A 268 0.32 -41.16 9.13
N GLY A 269 -0.83 -40.48 8.98
CA GLY A 269 -1.29 -39.42 9.88
C GLY A 269 -0.34 -38.24 9.93
N THR A 270 0.26 -37.87 8.81
CA THR A 270 1.26 -36.78 8.75
C THR A 270 0.66 -35.44 9.17
N GLN A 271 -0.51 -35.05 8.68
CA GLN A 271 -1.13 -33.77 9.04
C GLN A 271 -1.58 -33.75 10.49
N TRP A 272 -2.18 -34.82 10.99
CA TRP A 272 -2.54 -34.92 12.41
C TRP A 272 -1.32 -34.67 13.30
N ARG A 273 -0.18 -35.33 13.04
CA ARG A 273 1.08 -35.12 13.78
C ARG A 273 1.60 -33.68 13.65
N ARG A 274 1.53 -33.08 12.46
CA ARG A 274 1.95 -31.69 12.24
C ARG A 274 1.11 -30.70 13.03
N ILE A 275 -0.21 -30.89 13.08
CA ILE A 275 -1.11 -30.05 13.88
C ILE A 275 -0.76 -30.17 15.37
N ILE A 276 -0.61 -31.39 15.90
CA ILE A 276 -0.19 -31.61 17.30
C ILE A 276 1.11 -30.88 17.61
N ASN A 277 2.13 -31.06 16.77
CA ASN A 277 3.43 -30.42 16.96
C ASN A 277 3.36 -28.89 16.93
N ALA A 278 2.55 -28.32 16.04
CA ALA A 278 2.37 -26.88 15.95
C ALA A 278 1.66 -26.31 17.18
N VAL A 279 0.61 -26.98 17.65
CA VAL A 279 -0.12 -26.58 18.87
C VAL A 279 0.75 -26.70 20.12
N GLU A 280 1.55 -27.77 20.26
CA GLU A 280 2.48 -27.91 21.39
C GLU A 280 3.58 -26.84 21.37
N LYS A 281 4.10 -26.47 20.20
CA LYS A 281 5.03 -25.34 20.07
C LYS A 281 4.36 -24.01 20.46
N PHE A 282 3.12 -23.79 20.02
CA PHE A 282 2.34 -22.61 20.38
C PHE A 282 2.12 -22.51 21.90
N LYS A 283 1.80 -23.62 22.57
CA LYS A 283 1.66 -23.70 24.03
C LYS A 283 2.96 -23.40 24.78
N LYS A 284 4.12 -23.83 24.27
CA LYS A 284 5.43 -23.52 24.89
C LYS A 284 5.69 -22.01 24.95
N VAL A 285 5.26 -21.27 23.92
CA VAL A 285 5.38 -19.81 23.88
C VAL A 285 4.29 -19.12 24.72
N ASN A 286 3.16 -19.79 24.94
CA ASN A 286 2.00 -19.29 25.68
C ASN A 286 1.66 -20.19 26.88
N PRO A 287 2.51 -20.25 27.93
CA PRO A 287 2.36 -21.21 29.04
C PRO A 287 1.14 -20.94 29.94
N HIS A 288 0.50 -19.78 29.79
CA HIS A 288 -0.70 -19.39 30.54
C HIS A 288 -1.99 -20.05 30.01
N LEU A 289 -1.94 -20.73 28.86
CA LEU A 289 -3.11 -21.39 28.27
C LEU A 289 -3.35 -22.76 28.90
N ASP A 290 -4.52 -22.95 29.51
CA ASP A 290 -4.97 -24.26 30.00
C ASP A 290 -5.29 -25.19 28.81
N PRO A 291 -4.63 -26.36 28.69
CA PRO A 291 -4.97 -27.36 27.66
C PRO A 291 -6.43 -27.80 27.69
N GLY A 292 -7.07 -27.77 28.86
CA GLY A 292 -8.49 -28.07 29.01
C GLY A 292 -9.41 -27.05 28.35
N CYS A 293 -8.95 -25.81 28.18
CA CYS A 293 -9.68 -24.70 27.56
C CYS A 293 -9.26 -24.43 26.10
N LEU A 294 -8.42 -25.29 25.51
CA LEU A 294 -7.94 -25.12 24.15
C LEU A 294 -8.88 -25.81 23.14
N GLY A 295 -9.34 -25.05 22.16
CA GLY A 295 -10.13 -25.50 21.03
C GLY A 295 -9.37 -25.38 19.70
N LEU A 296 -9.72 -26.23 18.73
CA LEU A 296 -9.25 -26.18 17.36
C LEU A 296 -10.44 -25.97 16.42
N TRP A 297 -10.28 -25.04 15.47
CA TRP A 297 -11.10 -24.94 14.29
C TRP A 297 -10.33 -25.57 13.11
N LEU A 298 -10.95 -26.51 12.39
CA LEU A 298 -10.37 -27.27 11.28
C LEU A 298 -11.30 -27.22 10.06
N ASP A 299 -10.75 -27.33 8.84
CA ASP A 299 -11.51 -27.43 7.59
C ASP A 299 -12.57 -28.54 7.58
N TYR A 300 -12.40 -29.55 8.44
CA TYR A 300 -13.43 -30.54 8.77
C TYR A 300 -14.82 -29.91 9.00
N PHE A 301 -14.91 -28.72 9.60
CA PHE A 301 -16.18 -28.07 9.91
C PHE A 301 -16.92 -27.48 8.69
N CYS A 302 -16.29 -27.43 7.51
CA CYS A 302 -16.92 -26.86 6.32
C CYS A 302 -16.58 -27.55 4.99
N VAL A 303 -15.38 -28.10 4.83
CA VAL A 303 -14.93 -28.71 3.57
C VAL A 303 -15.28 -30.20 3.52
N ASP A 304 -15.12 -30.92 4.63
CA ASP A 304 -15.46 -32.35 4.74
C ASP A 304 -16.88 -32.57 5.26
N GLN A 305 -17.90 -32.27 4.45
CA GLN A 305 -19.31 -32.43 4.80
C GLN A 305 -20.01 -33.36 3.79
N VAL A 306 -20.72 -34.38 4.30
CA VAL A 306 -21.50 -35.32 3.47
C VAL A 306 -22.67 -34.61 2.79
N ASP A 307 -23.31 -33.67 3.50
CA ASP A 307 -24.37 -32.84 2.96
C ASP A 307 -23.76 -31.65 2.20
N GLY A 308 -24.07 -31.57 0.89
CA GLY A 308 -23.61 -30.49 0.02
C GLY A 308 -24.11 -29.10 0.44
N GLN A 309 -25.29 -29.00 1.06
CA GLN A 309 -25.79 -27.71 1.55
C GLN A 309 -25.03 -27.25 2.80
N GLU A 310 -24.74 -28.16 3.73
CA GLU A 310 -23.92 -27.85 4.91
C GLU A 310 -22.47 -27.53 4.52
N LYS A 311 -21.94 -28.21 3.49
CA LYS A 311 -20.65 -27.86 2.88
C LYS A 311 -20.65 -26.42 2.38
N GLU A 312 -21.66 -26.04 1.58
CA GLU A 312 -21.76 -24.71 1.01
C GLU A 312 -21.90 -23.63 2.09
N ARG A 313 -22.77 -23.85 3.08
CA ARG A 313 -22.95 -22.96 4.24
C ARG A 313 -21.69 -22.83 5.08
N GLY A 314 -20.96 -23.92 5.26
CA GLY A 314 -19.70 -23.95 5.97
C GLY A 314 -18.62 -23.15 5.27
N VAL A 315 -18.50 -23.31 3.94
CA VAL A 315 -17.54 -22.56 3.13
C VAL A 315 -17.87 -21.08 3.14
N ASP A 316 -19.16 -20.73 3.02
CA ASP A 316 -19.63 -19.35 3.13
C ASP A 316 -19.49 -18.78 4.56
N ALA A 317 -19.41 -19.60 5.61
CA ALA A 317 -19.16 -19.13 6.97
C ALA A 317 -17.67 -18.94 7.28
N LEU A 318 -16.77 -19.41 6.42
CA LEU A 318 -15.33 -19.50 6.70
C LEU A 318 -14.70 -18.16 7.11
N PRO A 319 -14.92 -17.03 6.39
CA PRO A 319 -14.34 -15.74 6.80
C PRO A 319 -14.81 -15.32 8.21
N LEU A 320 -16.07 -15.61 8.53
CA LEU A 320 -16.67 -15.28 9.83
C LEU A 320 -16.12 -16.20 10.93
N ALA A 321 -15.83 -17.46 10.63
CA ALA A 321 -15.22 -18.39 11.56
C ALA A 321 -13.77 -18.01 11.91
N VAL A 322 -12.95 -17.62 10.92
CA VAL A 322 -11.57 -17.16 11.14
C VAL A 322 -11.54 -15.99 12.11
N MET A 323 -12.42 -15.01 11.93
CA MET A 323 -12.50 -13.83 12.80
C MET A 323 -12.88 -14.12 14.26
N GLN A 324 -13.54 -15.25 14.51
CA GLN A 324 -13.97 -15.68 15.83
C GLN A 324 -12.89 -16.49 16.56
N CYS A 325 -11.78 -16.82 15.91
CA CYS A 325 -10.66 -17.56 16.50
C CYS A 325 -9.66 -16.63 17.16
N ASN A 326 -9.05 -17.11 18.25
CA ASN A 326 -8.09 -16.37 19.07
C ASN A 326 -6.68 -16.32 18.43
N ALA A 327 -6.35 -17.32 17.63
CA ALA A 327 -5.09 -17.41 16.90
C ALA A 327 -5.31 -18.19 15.59
N MET A 328 -4.38 -18.01 14.64
CA MET A 328 -4.33 -18.77 13.40
C MET A 328 -2.94 -19.42 13.28
N ILE A 329 -2.92 -20.70 12.93
CA ILE A 329 -1.71 -21.46 12.61
C ILE A 329 -1.87 -22.02 11.20
N SER A 330 -0.96 -21.65 10.31
CA SER A 330 -0.88 -22.23 8.97
C SER A 330 0.20 -23.30 8.91
N LEU A 331 -0.18 -24.50 8.47
CA LEU A 331 0.74 -25.58 8.16
C LEU A 331 1.24 -25.41 6.73
N VAL A 332 2.38 -24.74 6.58
CA VAL A 332 2.99 -24.46 5.28
C VAL A 332 3.73 -25.68 4.73
N ASP A 333 3.67 -25.86 3.42
CA ASP A 333 4.54 -26.74 2.63
C ASP A 333 5.11 -25.95 1.46
N GLU A 334 6.05 -26.50 0.70
CA GLU A 334 6.74 -25.83 -0.42
C GLU A 334 5.78 -25.24 -1.46
N THR A 335 4.57 -25.78 -1.53
CA THR A 335 3.51 -25.43 -2.49
C THR A 335 2.34 -24.65 -1.84
N TYR A 336 2.46 -24.28 -0.56
CA TYR A 336 1.41 -23.57 0.19
C TYR A 336 1.14 -22.19 -0.41
N TYR A 337 2.18 -21.43 -0.74
CA TYR A 337 2.05 -20.07 -1.29
C TYR A 337 1.55 -20.05 -2.74
N GLU A 338 1.72 -21.14 -3.48
CA GLU A 338 1.16 -21.28 -4.84
C GLU A 338 -0.37 -21.49 -4.81
N ARG A 339 -0.90 -22.00 -3.69
CA ARG A 339 -2.31 -22.41 -3.55
C ARG A 339 -3.14 -21.54 -2.61
N ALA A 340 -2.54 -20.88 -1.63
CA ALA A 340 -3.26 -20.02 -0.69
C ALA A 340 -4.04 -18.90 -1.42
N TRP A 341 -3.61 -18.53 -2.63
CA TRP A 341 -4.29 -17.61 -3.54
C TRP A 341 -5.21 -18.27 -4.59
N GLN A 342 -5.32 -19.60 -4.64
CA GLN A 342 -6.24 -20.30 -5.54
C GLN A 342 -7.69 -20.36 -5.02
N PHE A 343 -7.94 -19.97 -3.76
CA PHE A 343 -9.30 -19.87 -3.21
C PHE A 343 -10.08 -18.65 -3.74
N GLU A 344 -9.40 -17.64 -4.30
CA GLU A 344 -10.05 -16.54 -5.06
C GLU A 344 -10.27 -16.89 -6.54
N THR A 345 -9.50 -17.82 -7.12
CA THR A 345 -9.56 -18.11 -8.57
C THR A 345 -10.53 -19.23 -8.98
N HIS A 346 -10.92 -20.14 -8.08
CA HIS A 346 -11.84 -21.24 -8.42
C HIS A 346 -13.33 -20.85 -8.57
N ARG A 347 -13.67 -19.55 -8.50
CA ARG A 347 -14.98 -19.03 -8.94
C ARG A 347 -14.93 -18.31 -10.30
N GLY A 348 -13.79 -18.28 -10.97
CA GLY A 348 -13.61 -17.62 -12.29
C GLY A 348 -13.36 -18.56 -13.48
N GLU A 349 -13.12 -19.86 -13.26
CA GLU A 349 -12.82 -20.81 -14.35
C GLU A 349 -14.07 -21.55 -14.84
N ALA A 350 -14.97 -20.81 -15.48
CA ALA A 350 -15.92 -21.36 -16.45
C ALA A 350 -16.10 -20.34 -17.60
N GLY A 351 -15.07 -20.21 -18.43
CA GLY A 351 -15.08 -19.25 -19.53
C GLY A 351 -13.81 -19.24 -20.39
N GLN A 352 -13.25 -20.42 -20.70
CA GLN A 352 -12.26 -20.52 -21.78
C GLN A 352 -12.96 -20.38 -23.14
N THR A 353 -12.74 -19.25 -23.82
CA THR A 353 -12.84 -19.19 -25.28
C THR A 353 -11.65 -18.40 -25.86
N LYS A 354 -10.63 -19.17 -26.23
CA LYS A 354 -9.67 -19.01 -27.34
C LYS A 354 -9.73 -17.69 -28.15
N ASN A 355 -8.59 -17.01 -28.26
CA ASN A 355 -8.00 -16.53 -29.53
C ASN A 355 -6.56 -16.04 -29.27
N ARG A 356 -5.54 -16.85 -29.60
CA ARG A 356 -4.70 -16.81 -30.82
C ARG A 356 -3.79 -15.57 -30.95
N PHE A 357 -2.54 -15.78 -30.48
CA PHE A 357 -1.26 -15.52 -31.15
C PHE A 357 -1.26 -14.62 -32.40
N PHE A 358 -0.46 -13.56 -32.35
CA PHE A 358 0.32 -13.07 -33.49
C PHE A 358 1.73 -12.66 -33.03
N GLU A 359 2.72 -13.50 -33.36
CA GLU A 359 4.13 -13.12 -33.41
C GLU A 359 4.36 -12.25 -34.66
N SER A 360 5.10 -11.15 -34.53
CA SER A 360 5.82 -10.58 -35.66
C SER A 360 7.28 -10.29 -35.28
N ARG A 361 8.18 -11.08 -35.87
CA ARG A 361 9.62 -10.87 -35.84
C ARG A 361 9.97 -9.71 -36.77
N HIS A 362 10.68 -8.70 -36.28
CA HIS A 362 11.56 -7.90 -37.13
C HIS A 362 12.97 -7.79 -36.56
N LYS A 363 13.91 -8.22 -37.41
CA LYS A 363 15.36 -8.06 -37.30
C LYS A 363 15.76 -6.66 -37.75
N MET A 364 16.78 -6.09 -37.10
CA MET A 364 17.86 -5.22 -37.62
C MET A 364 18.40 -4.44 -36.39
N ASP A 365 19.68 -4.12 -36.22
CA ASP A 365 20.95 -4.55 -36.78
C ASP A 365 22.03 -3.98 -35.84
N ALA A 366 23.23 -4.54 -35.89
CA ALA A 366 24.34 -4.25 -34.97
C ALA A 366 24.89 -2.81 -35.06
N ALA A 367 25.17 -2.19 -33.91
CA ALA A 367 26.11 -1.06 -33.82
C ALA A 367 26.82 -0.96 -32.45
N LYS A 368 28.10 -1.36 -32.46
CA LYS A 368 29.27 -0.75 -31.81
C LYS A 368 29.22 -0.44 -30.31
N THR A 369 29.84 -1.33 -29.54
CA THR A 369 30.41 -1.09 -28.20
C THR A 369 31.50 -0.01 -28.21
N PRO A 370 31.47 0.96 -27.27
CA PRO A 370 32.67 1.66 -26.80
C PRO A 370 33.27 0.95 -25.58
N HIS A 371 34.61 0.97 -25.52
CA HIS A 371 35.45 0.46 -24.42
C HIS A 371 35.15 1.15 -23.06
N PRO A 372 35.45 0.48 -21.92
CA PRO A 372 35.14 0.97 -20.60
C PRO A 372 36.00 2.18 -20.23
N ALA A 373 35.35 3.30 -19.91
CA ALA A 373 35.96 4.45 -19.26
C ALA A 373 36.25 4.13 -17.78
N ASN A 374 37.32 4.75 -17.27
CA ASN A 374 37.87 4.64 -15.92
C ASN A 374 36.79 4.94 -14.84
N PRO A 375 36.56 4.09 -13.82
CA PRO A 375 35.39 4.18 -12.93
C PRO A 375 35.45 5.28 -11.85
N TRP A 376 36.20 6.37 -12.04
CA TRP A 376 36.50 7.34 -10.97
C TRP A 376 36.21 8.81 -11.29
N THR A 377 35.43 9.10 -12.33
CA THR A 377 34.98 10.46 -12.64
C THR A 377 33.47 10.44 -12.84
N ALA A 378 32.72 10.68 -11.77
CA ALA A 378 31.41 11.28 -11.93
C ALA A 378 31.67 12.68 -12.51
N ASP A 379 31.37 12.87 -13.78
CA ASP A 379 31.42 14.18 -14.44
C ASP A 379 30.27 15.00 -13.86
N ILE A 380 30.57 15.81 -12.85
CA ILE A 380 29.59 16.64 -12.16
C ILE A 380 29.46 17.92 -12.98
N SER A 381 28.43 17.98 -13.83
CA SER A 381 28.27 18.98 -14.88
C SER A 381 27.96 20.42 -14.39
N ASP A 382 28.08 20.71 -13.09
CA ASP A 382 27.87 22.07 -12.57
C ASP A 382 28.99 22.53 -11.62
N GLU A 383 30.10 22.96 -12.24
CA GLU A 383 31.32 23.45 -11.59
C GLU A 383 31.15 24.78 -10.82
N ASN A 384 30.01 25.48 -10.92
CA ASN A 384 29.88 26.84 -10.40
C ASN A 384 29.35 26.95 -8.97
N THR A 385 28.66 25.92 -8.45
CA THR A 385 28.17 25.98 -7.07
C THR A 385 29.32 25.74 -6.10
N LYS A 386 29.60 26.79 -5.32
CA LYS A 386 30.72 26.85 -4.40
C LYS A 386 30.27 26.48 -2.99
N ILE A 387 31.01 25.59 -2.34
CA ILE A 387 30.75 25.16 -0.97
C ILE A 387 31.80 25.78 -0.07
N THR A 388 31.38 26.42 1.02
CA THR A 388 32.31 27.00 2.00
C THR A 388 32.74 25.97 3.03
N THR A 389 33.89 26.19 3.68
CA THR A 389 34.41 25.30 4.73
C THR A 389 33.46 25.25 5.92
N SER A 390 32.85 26.39 6.29
CA SER A 390 31.84 26.42 7.36
C SER A 390 30.61 25.57 7.02
N SER A 391 30.14 25.60 5.77
CA SER A 391 29.03 24.77 5.31
C SER A 391 29.39 23.28 5.38
N LEU A 392 30.61 22.91 4.95
CA LEU A 392 31.09 21.53 5.05
C LEU A 392 31.21 21.04 6.50
N LEU A 393 31.77 21.83 7.39
CA LEU A 393 31.89 21.47 8.81
C LEU A 393 30.52 21.22 9.45
N LEU A 394 29.56 22.11 9.16
CA LEU A 394 28.20 21.97 9.66
C LEU A 394 27.51 20.71 9.09
N VAL A 395 27.62 20.47 7.79
CA VAL A 395 27.01 19.27 7.18
C VAL A 395 27.70 18.01 7.68
N LEU A 396 29.02 18.01 7.84
CA LEU A 396 29.79 16.88 8.38
C LEU A 396 29.32 16.49 9.78
N GLU A 397 29.07 17.45 10.66
CA GLU A 397 28.50 17.21 11.99
C GLU A 397 27.18 16.44 11.88
N GLY A 398 26.27 16.90 11.03
CA GLY A 398 24.97 16.25 10.84
C GLY A 398 25.06 14.89 10.15
N VAL A 399 25.96 14.71 9.20
CA VAL A 399 26.19 13.41 8.52
C VAL A 399 26.78 12.40 9.50
N ALA A 400 27.73 12.82 10.34
CA ALA A 400 28.31 11.97 11.38
C ALA A 400 27.22 11.45 12.35
N VAL A 401 26.28 12.31 12.75
CA VAL A 401 25.12 11.90 13.56
C VAL A 401 24.22 10.93 12.80
N ALA A 402 23.86 11.25 11.54
CA ALA A 402 22.94 10.45 10.74
C ALA A 402 23.47 9.03 10.45
N THR A 403 24.78 8.90 10.27
CA THR A 403 25.48 7.64 9.94
C THR A 403 26.10 6.95 11.15
N LYS A 404 25.94 7.51 12.36
CA LYS A 404 26.63 7.06 13.59
C LYS A 404 28.13 6.87 13.36
N ALA A 405 28.74 7.79 12.63
CA ALA A 405 30.13 7.69 12.23
C ALA A 405 31.06 7.64 13.46
N PRO A 406 31.96 6.64 13.54
CA PRO A 406 33.00 6.62 14.56
C PRO A 406 33.87 7.88 14.50
N GLY A 407 34.26 8.39 15.67
CA GLY A 407 35.09 9.58 15.76
C GLY A 407 36.37 9.53 14.90
N LYS A 408 37.02 8.36 14.85
CA LYS A 408 38.22 8.12 14.02
C LYS A 408 38.06 8.46 12.53
N TYR A 409 36.83 8.54 12.01
CA TYR A 409 36.56 9.01 10.64
C TYR A 409 36.27 10.51 10.56
N VAL A 410 35.74 11.09 11.64
CA VAL A 410 35.20 12.46 11.73
C VAL A 410 36.26 13.45 12.22
N GLU A 411 36.94 13.17 13.34
CA GLU A 411 37.88 14.13 13.96
C GLU A 411 39.04 14.53 13.05
N PRO A 412 39.72 13.60 12.33
CA PRO A 412 40.79 13.99 11.41
C PRO A 412 40.33 14.93 10.30
N LEU A 413 39.08 14.75 9.83
CA LEU A 413 38.49 15.58 8.79
C LEU A 413 38.14 16.98 9.33
N ILE A 414 37.61 17.06 10.55
CA ILE A 414 37.35 18.34 11.23
C ILE A 414 38.65 19.13 11.43
N GLU A 415 39.68 18.48 11.99
CA GLU A 415 40.98 19.11 12.21
C GLU A 415 41.59 19.62 10.90
N TRP A 416 41.53 18.83 9.84
CA TRP A 416 42.03 19.23 8.52
C TRP A 416 41.25 20.41 7.93
N LEU A 417 39.92 20.39 7.99
CA LEU A 417 39.07 21.49 7.50
C LEU A 417 39.32 22.79 8.27
N GLN A 418 39.46 22.72 9.60
CA GLN A 418 39.77 23.86 10.45
C GLN A 418 41.17 24.43 10.17
N GLN A 419 42.19 23.59 10.02
CA GLN A 419 43.54 24.03 9.64
C GLN A 419 43.55 24.74 8.28
N ARG A 420 42.74 24.25 7.33
CA ARG A 420 42.59 24.89 6.02
C ARG A 420 41.87 26.24 6.10
N GLN A 421 40.90 26.38 7.00
CA GLN A 421 40.24 27.65 7.31
C GLN A 421 41.23 28.69 7.88
N HIS A 422 42.19 28.26 8.70
CA HIS A 422 43.18 29.15 9.30
C HIS A 422 44.38 29.49 8.39
N THR A 423 44.64 28.70 7.34
CA THR A 423 45.78 28.88 6.42
C THR A 423 45.43 29.68 5.15
N SER A 424 44.15 30.00 4.90
CA SER A 424 43.77 30.86 3.78
C SER A 424 44.22 32.30 4.02
N ASN A 425 45.40 32.66 3.51
CA ASN A 425 46.03 33.99 3.55
C ASN A 425 45.28 35.10 2.76
N ALA A 426 43.98 34.96 2.49
CA ALA A 426 43.21 35.99 1.79
C ALA A 426 42.58 36.94 2.82
N ALA A 427 43.18 38.12 2.98
CA ALA A 427 42.73 39.21 3.86
C ALA A 427 41.27 39.70 3.64
N ASN A 428 40.52 39.10 2.71
CA ASN A 428 39.15 39.46 2.36
C ASN A 428 38.15 38.29 2.30
N ASN A 429 38.56 37.03 2.60
CA ASN A 429 37.58 35.94 2.72
C ASN A 429 38.05 34.84 3.70
N PRO A 430 37.58 34.83 4.95
CA PRO A 430 38.03 33.89 6.00
C PRO A 430 37.44 32.47 5.86
N ASP A 431 36.59 32.22 4.87
CA ASP A 431 35.98 30.92 4.63
C ASP A 431 36.39 30.38 3.26
N ALA A 432 37.31 29.40 3.24
CA ALA A 432 37.76 28.79 2.00
C ALA A 432 36.56 28.18 1.27
N THR A 433 36.45 28.50 -0.01
CA THR A 433 35.25 28.25 -0.81
C THR A 433 35.69 27.60 -2.11
N LEU A 434 35.31 26.34 -2.33
CA LEU A 434 35.70 25.55 -3.50
C LEU A 434 34.47 24.88 -4.14
N PRO A 435 34.51 24.58 -5.45
CA PRO A 435 33.56 23.66 -6.09
C PRO A 435 33.62 22.25 -5.52
N PHE A 436 32.59 21.44 -5.78
CA PHE A 436 32.50 20.05 -5.32
C PHE A 436 33.74 19.21 -5.69
N GLY A 437 34.14 19.21 -6.97
CA GLY A 437 35.24 18.37 -7.46
C GLY A 437 36.59 18.74 -6.84
N GLU A 438 36.82 20.04 -6.63
CA GLU A 438 38.02 20.54 -5.95
C GLU A 438 38.04 20.15 -4.47
N TRP A 439 36.88 20.21 -3.79
CA TRP A 439 36.79 19.72 -2.41
C TRP A 439 37.06 18.22 -2.31
N LEU A 440 36.45 17.42 -3.19
CA LEU A 440 36.67 15.97 -3.21
C LEU A 440 38.15 15.63 -3.43
N ALA A 441 38.79 16.27 -4.43
CA ALA A 441 40.21 16.10 -4.71
C ALA A 441 41.09 16.55 -3.52
N ALA A 442 40.79 17.70 -2.92
CA ALA A 442 41.54 18.22 -1.78
C ALA A 442 41.45 17.30 -0.56
N ILE A 443 40.27 16.74 -0.27
CA ILE A 443 40.07 15.86 0.89
C ILE A 443 40.74 14.50 0.66
N ILE A 444 40.58 13.90 -0.52
CA ILE A 444 41.14 12.57 -0.85
C ILE A 444 42.66 12.61 -0.94
N SER A 445 43.25 13.73 -1.40
CA SER A 445 44.71 13.87 -1.51
C SER A 445 45.42 13.92 -0.15
N ASN A 446 44.70 14.08 0.97
CA ASN A 446 45.29 14.00 2.30
C ASN A 446 45.44 12.53 2.75
N PRO A 447 46.68 12.04 3.00
CA PRO A 447 46.94 10.68 3.47
C PRO A 447 46.16 10.26 4.73
N GLN A 448 45.82 11.22 5.59
CA GLN A 448 45.06 10.98 6.83
C GLN A 448 43.57 10.65 6.56
N ASN A 449 43.06 10.97 5.38
CA ASN A 449 41.67 10.79 4.98
C ASN A 449 41.48 9.60 4.02
N CYS A 450 42.49 8.75 3.83
CA CYS A 450 42.49 7.70 2.80
C CYS A 450 41.77 6.40 3.19
N ASN A 451 41.21 6.28 4.39
CA ASN A 451 40.44 5.09 4.75
C ASN A 451 39.05 5.13 4.11
N ASP A 452 38.50 3.94 3.81
CA ASP A 452 37.23 3.83 3.09
C ASP A 452 36.07 4.52 3.84
N GLY A 453 35.98 4.34 5.16
CA GLY A 453 34.94 4.96 6.00
C GLY A 453 34.92 6.49 5.90
N THR A 454 36.08 7.14 5.98
CA THR A 454 36.22 8.58 5.78
C THR A 454 35.82 8.98 4.36
N ARG A 455 36.16 8.19 3.34
CA ARG A 455 35.76 8.47 1.95
C ARG A 455 34.24 8.45 1.79
N GLN A 456 33.53 7.45 2.30
CA GLN A 456 32.06 7.41 2.20
C GLN A 456 31.41 8.56 2.98
N LEU A 457 31.95 8.88 4.16
CA LEU A 457 31.48 10.02 4.96
C LEU A 457 31.61 11.35 4.19
N VAL A 458 32.73 11.55 3.50
CA VAL A 458 33.02 12.73 2.68
C VAL A 458 32.09 12.81 1.47
N GLN A 459 31.83 11.70 0.79
CA GLN A 459 30.91 11.65 -0.36
C GLN A 459 29.51 12.16 0.02
N VAL A 460 28.93 11.63 1.11
CA VAL A 460 27.61 12.10 1.59
C VAL A 460 27.67 13.55 2.04
N THR A 461 28.72 13.95 2.77
CA THR A 461 28.90 15.32 3.25
C THR A 461 28.94 16.32 2.10
N LEU A 462 29.72 16.05 1.06
CA LEU A 462 29.84 16.94 -0.10
C LEU A 462 28.54 16.98 -0.90
N ALA A 463 27.88 15.83 -1.10
CA ALA A 463 26.62 15.77 -1.85
C ALA A 463 25.51 16.54 -1.15
N VAL A 464 25.36 16.36 0.16
CA VAL A 464 24.39 17.11 0.98
C VAL A 464 24.73 18.60 1.01
N ALA A 465 26.01 18.97 1.15
CA ALA A 465 26.42 20.37 1.13
C ALA A 465 26.16 21.04 -0.22
N LEU A 466 26.45 20.37 -1.34
CA LEU A 466 26.12 20.85 -2.68
C LEU A 466 24.61 21.07 -2.85
N LEU A 467 23.81 20.06 -2.48
CA LEU A 467 22.35 20.14 -2.55
C LEU A 467 21.81 21.29 -1.69
N ARG A 468 22.37 21.47 -0.49
CA ARG A 468 22.03 22.56 0.44
C ARG A 468 22.30 23.94 -0.14
N GLU A 469 23.50 24.17 -0.69
CA GLU A 469 23.85 25.47 -1.27
C GLU A 469 22.99 25.77 -2.51
N LYS A 470 22.72 24.78 -3.35
CA LYS A 470 21.80 24.93 -4.49
C LYS A 470 20.37 25.26 -4.05
N ALA A 471 19.84 24.55 -3.06
CA ALA A 471 18.51 24.78 -2.52
C ALA A 471 18.34 26.19 -1.94
N ARG A 472 19.37 26.69 -1.24
CA ARG A 472 19.37 28.05 -0.65
C ARG A 472 19.61 29.14 -1.66
N GLY A 473 20.38 28.85 -2.71
CA GLY A 473 20.53 29.73 -3.87
C GLY A 473 19.27 29.84 -4.74
N GLY A 474 18.22 29.05 -4.45
CA GLY A 474 16.99 29.01 -5.26
C GLY A 474 17.23 28.45 -6.66
N GLN A 475 18.29 27.66 -6.85
CA GLN A 475 18.61 27.07 -8.13
C GLN A 475 17.67 25.89 -8.41
N ASN A 476 17.09 25.86 -9.61
CA ASN A 476 16.39 24.67 -10.09
C ASN A 476 17.43 23.58 -10.38
N LEU A 477 17.15 22.39 -9.85
CA LEU A 477 17.95 21.20 -10.09
C LEU A 477 17.33 20.43 -11.26
N ASP A 478 18.09 20.29 -12.34
CA ASP A 478 17.73 19.41 -13.44
C ASP A 478 18.15 17.96 -13.15
N GLY A 479 17.79 17.05 -14.06
CA GLY A 479 18.07 15.62 -13.90
C GLY A 479 19.57 15.30 -13.77
N GLU A 480 20.43 15.99 -14.53
CA GLU A 480 21.88 15.78 -14.52
C GLU A 480 22.52 16.27 -13.21
N SER A 481 22.07 17.42 -12.70
CA SER A 481 22.49 17.91 -11.38
C SER A 481 22.05 16.95 -10.27
N LEU A 482 20.84 16.38 -10.37
CA LEU A 482 20.37 15.38 -9.41
C LEU A 482 21.17 14.08 -9.49
N ASP A 483 21.59 13.64 -10.68
CA ASP A 483 22.45 12.47 -10.84
C ASP A 483 23.83 12.67 -10.20
N SER A 484 24.38 13.87 -10.39
CA SER A 484 25.65 14.29 -9.79
C SER A 484 25.61 14.29 -8.25
N ILE A 485 24.43 14.53 -7.66
CA ILE A 485 24.21 14.49 -6.22
C ILE A 485 23.88 13.07 -5.73
N TRP A 486 23.04 12.34 -6.46
CA TRP A 486 22.61 11.00 -6.08
C TRP A 486 23.75 9.97 -6.17
N SER A 487 24.57 10.02 -7.21
CA SER A 487 25.66 9.06 -7.44
C SER A 487 26.61 8.91 -6.24
N PRO A 488 27.19 9.98 -5.66
CA PRO A 488 28.05 9.85 -4.48
C PRO A 488 27.29 9.37 -3.23
N ILE A 489 26.00 9.68 -3.08
CA ILE A 489 25.19 9.17 -1.96
C ILE A 489 24.97 7.66 -2.12
N TYR A 490 24.60 7.21 -3.32
CA TYR A 490 24.41 5.81 -3.66
C TYR A 490 25.69 4.99 -3.41
N GLU A 491 26.83 5.45 -3.95
CA GLU A 491 28.12 4.79 -3.78
C GLU A 491 28.52 4.67 -2.31
N ALA A 492 28.32 5.74 -1.54
CA ALA A 492 28.62 5.75 -0.11
C ALA A 492 27.77 4.73 0.66
N ILE A 493 26.46 4.65 0.38
CA ILE A 493 25.56 3.71 1.06
C ILE A 493 25.91 2.26 0.72
N VAL A 494 26.14 1.95 -0.56
CA VAL A 494 26.42 0.57 -1.00
C VAL A 494 27.81 0.09 -0.55
N SER A 495 28.79 0.99 -0.51
CA SER A 495 30.18 0.65 -0.12
C SER A 495 30.41 0.68 1.39
N ALA A 496 29.48 1.19 2.19
CA ALA A 496 29.61 1.26 3.64
C ALA A 496 29.53 -0.10 4.34
N ARG A 497 29.14 -1.17 3.63
CA ARG A 497 29.01 -2.51 4.22
C ARG A 497 30.30 -3.04 4.86
N ASP A 498 31.45 -2.63 4.32
CA ASP A 498 32.77 -3.05 4.79
C ASP A 498 33.40 -2.01 5.76
N THR A 499 32.60 -1.06 6.25
CA THR A 499 33.04 -0.01 7.18
C THR A 499 32.17 0.04 8.43
N GLU A 500 32.54 0.89 9.39
CA GLU A 500 31.80 1.08 10.64
C GLU A 500 30.69 2.14 10.54
N LEU A 501 30.42 2.68 9.34
CA LEU A 501 29.30 3.59 9.12
C LEU A 501 27.96 2.83 9.15
N GLN A 502 26.95 3.41 9.80
CA GLN A 502 25.64 2.81 9.96
C GLN A 502 24.54 3.68 9.34
N PHE A 503 24.17 3.37 8.10
CA PHE A 503 22.97 3.93 7.48
C PHE A 503 21.72 3.20 7.98
N THR A 504 21.02 3.79 8.95
CA THR A 504 19.82 3.18 9.52
C THR A 504 18.58 3.48 8.67
N VAL A 505 17.77 2.46 8.41
CA VAL A 505 16.46 2.61 7.78
C VAL A 505 15.38 2.65 8.84
N SER A 506 14.39 3.52 8.67
CA SER A 506 13.18 3.53 9.50
C SER A 506 11.94 3.75 8.67
N ARG A 507 10.84 3.07 9.00
CA ARG A 507 9.54 3.30 8.34
C ARG A 507 8.85 4.53 8.91
N SER A 508 8.20 5.32 8.07
CA SER A 508 7.48 6.52 8.47
C SER A 508 6.01 6.24 8.82
N ALA A 509 5.34 7.20 9.46
CA ALA A 509 3.88 7.16 9.64
C ALA A 509 3.10 7.20 8.32
N GLN A 510 3.74 7.69 7.25
CA GLN A 510 3.18 7.66 5.90
C GLN A 510 3.56 6.39 5.12
N GLY A 511 4.27 5.45 5.76
CA GLY A 511 4.60 4.13 5.23
C GLY A 511 5.85 4.06 4.36
N PHE A 512 6.46 5.20 4.01
CA PHE A 512 7.74 5.20 3.31
C PHE A 512 8.90 4.86 4.23
N LEU A 513 9.97 4.31 3.67
CA LEU A 513 11.24 4.09 4.35
C LEU A 513 12.11 5.33 4.22
N ALA A 514 12.76 5.69 5.31
CA ALA A 514 13.64 6.86 5.39
C ALA A 514 15.06 6.43 5.78
N VAL A 515 16.04 6.90 5.02
CA VAL A 515 17.47 6.82 5.34
C VAL A 515 17.97 8.24 5.66
N PRO A 516 18.32 8.54 6.93
CA PRO A 516 18.95 9.81 7.28
C PRO A 516 20.31 9.96 6.59
N LEU A 517 20.52 11.12 5.97
CA LEU A 517 21.78 11.48 5.31
C LEU A 517 22.53 12.55 6.10
N CYS A 518 21.81 13.49 6.71
CA CYS A 518 22.34 14.50 7.62
C CYS A 518 21.28 14.86 8.65
N SER A 519 21.66 14.97 9.93
CA SER A 519 20.75 15.29 11.03
C SER A 519 21.33 16.36 11.95
N LEU A 520 20.82 17.59 11.82
CA LEU A 520 21.16 18.73 12.66
C LEU A 520 19.95 19.07 13.56
N VAL A 521 20.09 18.77 14.84
CA VAL A 521 19.05 18.95 15.86
C VAL A 521 19.65 19.70 17.03
N LYS A 522 18.98 20.76 17.50
CA LYS A 522 19.41 21.57 18.64
C LYS A 522 18.27 21.69 19.64
N ASP A 523 18.52 21.34 20.90
CA ASP A 523 17.53 21.39 21.99
C ASP A 523 16.21 20.65 21.66
N GLY A 524 16.32 19.52 20.94
CA GLY A 524 15.16 18.74 20.48
C GLY A 524 14.38 19.35 19.30
N ARG A 525 14.82 20.50 18.78
CA ARG A 525 14.26 21.15 17.59
C ARG A 525 15.09 20.83 16.35
N ILE A 526 14.40 20.45 15.29
CA ILE A 526 15.00 20.25 13.97
C ILE A 526 15.59 21.58 13.48
N GLN A 527 16.88 21.59 13.15
CA GLN A 527 17.51 22.69 12.41
C GLN A 527 17.52 22.35 10.92
N GLU A 528 18.14 21.23 10.57
CA GLU A 528 18.16 20.70 9.20
C GLU A 528 18.14 19.16 9.26
N LEU A 529 17.31 18.50 8.45
CA LEU A 529 17.35 17.05 8.28
C LEU A 529 17.29 16.71 6.81
N TRP A 530 18.30 15.99 6.31
CA TRP A 530 18.37 15.51 4.94
C TRP A 530 18.16 14.01 4.90
N ARG A 531 17.28 13.52 4.02
CA ARG A 531 16.88 12.11 3.97
C ARG A 531 16.62 11.63 2.56
N LEU A 532 16.89 10.35 2.34
CA LEU A 532 16.27 9.60 1.25
C LEU A 532 14.93 9.06 1.76
N HIS A 533 13.84 9.42 1.11
CA HIS A 533 12.52 8.82 1.32
C HIS A 533 12.20 7.87 0.17
N THR A 534 11.72 6.66 0.48
CA THR A 534 11.40 5.64 -0.52
C THR A 534 10.10 4.92 -0.18
N TRP A 535 9.14 4.98 -1.10
CA TRP A 535 7.92 4.17 -1.08
C TRP A 535 8.20 2.91 -1.91
N LEU A 536 8.04 1.74 -1.31
CA LEU A 536 8.23 0.44 -1.96
C LEU A 536 6.90 -0.24 -2.21
N PRO A 537 6.70 -1.05 -3.26
CA PRO A 537 5.46 -1.79 -3.51
C PRO A 537 5.31 -3.01 -2.59
N ASP A 538 5.37 -2.79 -1.27
CA ASP A 538 5.37 -3.79 -0.20
C ASP A 538 4.02 -3.87 0.55
N GLY A 539 3.01 -3.13 0.10
CA GLY A 539 1.70 -3.02 0.76
C GLY A 539 1.72 -2.24 2.08
N GLN A 540 2.88 -1.83 2.57
CA GLN A 540 3.03 -1.08 3.82
C GLN A 540 3.01 0.42 3.55
N ARG A 541 1.84 0.93 3.14
CA ARG A 541 1.53 2.37 3.09
C ARG A 541 1.10 2.84 4.49
N GLY A 542 1.25 4.13 4.79
CA GLY A 542 1.12 4.69 6.13
C GLY A 542 -0.20 4.41 6.86
N VAL A 543 -0.23 4.76 8.16
CA VAL A 543 -1.35 4.50 9.07
C VAL A 543 -2.59 5.18 8.55
N SER A 544 -3.48 4.38 7.94
CA SER A 544 -4.84 4.64 7.45
C SER A 544 -5.12 5.99 6.76
N GLU A 545 -6.10 6.02 5.87
CA GLU A 545 -6.55 7.27 5.27
C GLU A 545 -7.05 8.30 6.31
N GLU A 546 -7.30 7.87 7.54
CA GLU A 546 -7.87 8.70 8.60
C GLU A 546 -6.86 9.67 9.23
N VAL A 547 -5.55 9.39 9.27
CA VAL A 547 -4.51 10.25 9.94
C VAL A 547 -3.36 10.65 9.02
N CYS A 548 -3.66 10.83 7.74
CA CYS A 548 -2.66 11.09 6.69
C CYS A 548 -2.36 12.58 6.41
N ILE A 549 -3.20 13.49 6.90
CA ILE A 549 -3.01 14.95 6.74
C ILE A 549 -2.17 15.46 7.90
N HIS A 550 -1.08 16.14 7.61
CA HIS A 550 -0.18 16.65 8.63
C HIS A 550 0.52 17.92 8.16
N ALA A 551 1.04 18.68 9.11
CA ALA A 551 1.93 19.80 8.86
C ALA A 551 3.33 19.48 9.38
N HIS A 552 4.34 20.05 8.74
CA HIS A 552 5.72 19.98 9.20
C HIS A 552 6.01 21.18 10.09
N GLN A 553 6.80 21.00 11.16
CA GLN A 553 7.30 22.16 11.89
C GLN A 553 8.24 22.96 10.97
N PRO A 554 9.29 22.37 10.38
CA PRO A 554 10.20 23.09 9.49
C PRO A 554 9.65 23.14 8.06
N TYR A 555 10.17 24.06 7.25
CA TYR A 555 9.96 24.05 5.80
C TYR A 555 10.46 22.72 5.19
N GLY A 556 9.63 22.10 4.34
CA GLY A 556 9.93 20.87 3.63
C GLY A 556 10.23 21.11 2.16
N GLN A 557 11.23 20.42 1.59
CA GLN A 557 11.45 20.39 0.16
C GLN A 557 11.89 19.01 -0.31
N SER A 558 11.36 18.61 -1.47
CA SER A 558 11.55 17.30 -2.10
C SER A 558 12.16 17.46 -3.49
N TRP A 559 13.12 16.60 -3.84
CA TRP A 559 13.63 16.40 -5.20
C TRP A 559 13.43 14.95 -5.60
N ILE A 560 12.66 14.70 -6.66
CA ILE A 560 12.19 13.35 -6.99
C ILE A 560 13.25 12.61 -7.80
N LEU A 561 13.74 11.51 -7.24
CA LEU A 561 14.72 10.64 -7.88
C LEU A 561 14.07 9.69 -8.88
N LEU A 562 12.85 9.24 -8.63
CA LEU A 562 12.14 8.32 -9.53
C LEU A 562 10.65 8.27 -9.21
N GLY A 563 9.88 7.77 -10.18
CA GLY A 563 8.46 7.50 -10.04
C GLY A 563 7.61 8.77 -10.00
N SER A 564 6.34 8.59 -9.66
CA SER A 564 5.37 9.68 -9.56
C SER A 564 4.55 9.61 -8.27
N GLY A 565 4.21 10.80 -7.77
CA GLY A 565 3.36 10.98 -6.60
C GLY A 565 2.59 12.28 -6.68
N THR A 566 1.59 12.43 -5.83
CA THR A 566 0.76 13.63 -5.77
C THR A 566 0.86 14.27 -4.40
N ASP A 567 1.13 15.57 -4.33
CA ASP A 567 0.99 16.34 -3.11
C ASP A 567 -0.36 17.07 -3.06
N CYS A 568 -1.10 16.85 -1.99
CA CYS A 568 -2.39 17.51 -1.73
C CYS A 568 -2.22 18.49 -0.58
N THR A 569 -2.59 19.76 -0.77
CA THR A 569 -2.55 20.77 0.29
C THR A 569 -3.95 21.09 0.82
N PHE A 570 -4.01 21.48 2.09
CA PHE A 570 -5.26 21.73 2.80
C PHE A 570 -5.22 23.04 3.57
N LYS A 571 -6.36 23.74 3.57
CA LYS A 571 -6.62 24.85 4.47
C LYS A 571 -7.28 24.32 5.73
N VAL A 572 -6.76 24.74 6.89
CA VAL A 572 -7.25 24.32 8.20
C VAL A 572 -7.66 25.56 8.99
N ASP A 573 -8.89 25.56 9.48
CA ASP A 573 -9.43 26.64 10.30
C ASP A 573 -10.28 26.10 11.46
N THR A 574 -10.52 26.94 12.47
CA THR A 574 -11.37 26.60 13.62
C THR A 574 -12.71 27.34 13.45
N PRO A 575 -13.76 26.71 12.89
CA PRO A 575 -15.03 27.37 12.66
C PRO A 575 -15.74 27.68 13.99
N ALA A 576 -16.48 28.78 14.04
CA ALA A 576 -17.31 29.12 15.20
C ALA A 576 -18.45 28.11 15.42
N ASP A 577 -18.99 27.54 14.34
CA ASP A 577 -19.96 26.45 14.39
C ASP A 577 -19.24 25.10 14.39
N SER A 578 -19.37 24.34 15.48
CA SER A 578 -18.78 23.03 15.65
C SER A 578 -19.31 21.99 14.66
N SER A 579 -20.48 22.19 14.06
CA SER A 579 -21.05 21.29 13.04
C SER A 579 -20.20 21.24 11.77
N LEU A 580 -19.48 22.32 11.47
CA LEU A 580 -18.62 22.48 10.29
C LEU A 580 -17.22 21.87 10.46
N THR A 581 -16.88 21.42 11.66
CA THR A 581 -15.60 20.73 11.89
C THR A 581 -15.60 19.41 11.12
N THR A 582 -14.44 18.97 10.65
CA THR A 582 -14.30 17.69 9.93
C THR A 582 -13.28 16.77 10.59
N HIS A 583 -12.30 17.32 11.29
CA HIS A 583 -11.18 16.59 11.90
C HIS A 583 -10.90 17.07 13.32
N ALA A 584 -10.10 16.32 14.06
CA ALA A 584 -9.44 16.77 15.28
C ALA A 584 -7.93 16.92 15.06
N VAL A 585 -7.30 17.76 15.87
CA VAL A 585 -5.85 17.91 15.93
C VAL A 585 -5.26 16.85 16.85
N TYR A 586 -4.16 16.26 16.40
CA TYR A 586 -3.39 15.26 17.11
C TYR A 586 -2.00 15.79 17.44
N GLU A 587 -1.55 15.57 18.67
CA GLU A 587 -0.19 15.86 19.10
C GLU A 587 0.71 14.64 18.89
N CYS A 588 1.98 14.87 18.54
CA CYS A 588 2.99 13.83 18.36
C CYS A 588 3.81 13.64 19.64
N CYS A 589 3.93 12.39 20.09
CA CYS A 589 4.84 11.96 21.15
C CYS A 589 5.84 10.95 20.58
N TYR A 590 7.11 11.05 20.97
CA TYR A 590 8.19 10.20 20.46
C TYR A 590 8.69 9.25 21.54
N CYS A 591 8.95 7.99 21.15
CA CYS A 591 9.57 6.99 22.02
C CYS A 591 11.04 6.79 21.61
N ALA A 592 11.94 6.95 22.59
CA ALA A 592 13.37 6.76 22.40
C ALA A 592 13.75 5.27 22.29
N ALA A 593 14.97 4.99 21.81
CA ALA A 593 15.51 3.65 21.63
C ALA A 593 15.70 2.85 22.95
N ASP A 594 15.63 3.51 24.10
CA ASP A 594 15.69 2.89 25.44
C ASP A 594 14.31 2.45 25.97
N GLY A 595 13.24 2.60 25.17
CA GLY A 595 11.88 2.24 25.54
C GLY A 595 11.21 3.20 26.53
N LYS A 596 11.87 4.29 26.93
CA LYS A 596 11.26 5.32 27.80
C LYS A 596 10.55 6.36 26.94
N GLN A 597 9.28 6.65 27.28
CA GLN A 597 8.57 7.81 26.75
C GLN A 597 9.25 9.08 27.24
N ASN A 598 10.06 9.72 26.40
CA ASN A 598 10.80 10.92 26.77
C ASN A 598 10.47 12.04 25.78
N GLY A 599 9.45 12.83 26.13
CA GLY A 599 9.25 14.20 25.61
C GLY A 599 8.63 14.36 24.22
N THR A 600 8.39 15.63 23.87
CA THR A 600 7.87 16.08 22.56
C THR A 600 8.98 16.40 21.55
N GLY A 601 10.25 16.29 21.95
CA GLY A 601 11.41 16.65 21.14
C GLY A 601 11.75 15.60 20.08
N TYR A 602 12.20 16.06 18.92
CA TYR A 602 12.57 15.19 17.79
C TYR A 602 13.85 14.37 18.11
N GLN A 603 13.87 13.09 17.71
CA GLN A 603 15.04 12.21 17.81
C GLN A 603 15.38 11.55 16.46
N THR A 604 16.66 11.50 16.11
CA THR A 604 17.16 10.95 14.83
C THR A 604 16.82 9.47 14.65
N HIS A 605 16.97 8.64 15.71
CA HIS A 605 16.74 7.19 15.67
C HIS A 605 15.63 6.75 16.64
N GLN A 606 14.40 7.16 16.34
CA GLN A 606 13.20 6.80 17.11
C GLN A 606 12.66 5.41 16.73
N MET A 607 12.11 4.68 17.71
CA MET A 607 11.56 3.33 17.48
C MET A 607 10.06 3.32 17.15
N SER A 608 9.32 4.29 17.69
CA SER A 608 7.91 4.48 17.40
C SER A 608 7.54 5.95 17.54
N SER A 609 6.45 6.34 16.89
CA SER A 609 5.79 7.62 17.14
C SER A 609 4.34 7.37 17.50
N THR A 610 3.86 8.07 18.52
CA THR A 610 2.49 7.98 18.98
C THR A 610 1.81 9.31 18.71
N ILE A 611 0.64 9.31 18.08
CA ILE A 611 -0.18 10.51 17.96
C ILE A 611 -1.41 10.39 18.85
N ARG A 612 -1.75 11.47 19.55
CA ARG A 612 -2.86 11.50 20.50
C ARG A 612 -3.83 12.61 20.15
N ASN A 613 -5.12 12.29 20.14
CA ASN A 613 -6.18 13.26 19.91
C ASN A 613 -6.19 14.31 21.05
N THR A 614 -6.11 15.59 20.68
CA THR A 614 -6.11 16.72 21.63
C THR A 614 -7.52 17.20 21.99
N GLY A 615 -8.55 16.71 21.30
CA GLY A 615 -9.93 17.19 21.38
C GLY A 615 -10.18 18.50 20.64
N ARG A 616 -9.14 19.16 20.11
CA ARG A 616 -9.29 20.41 19.34
C ARG A 616 -9.83 20.11 17.94
N LEU A 617 -11.08 20.47 17.70
CA LEU A 617 -11.77 20.25 16.43
C LEU A 617 -11.44 21.34 15.40
N VAL A 618 -11.24 20.94 14.15
CA VAL A 618 -10.92 21.83 13.03
C VAL A 618 -11.71 21.47 11.78
N ARG A 619 -11.86 22.44 10.89
CA ARG A 619 -12.35 22.22 9.52
C ARG A 619 -11.17 22.15 8.57
N VAL A 620 -11.15 21.10 7.78
CA VAL A 620 -10.16 20.87 6.72
C VAL A 620 -10.83 21.03 5.37
N THR A 621 -10.25 21.88 4.52
CA THR A 621 -10.73 22.13 3.15
C THR A 621 -9.58 21.87 2.16
N PRO A 622 -9.74 20.98 1.16
CA PRO A 622 -8.73 20.80 0.12
C PRO A 622 -8.46 22.11 -0.65
N VAL A 623 -7.19 22.38 -0.95
CA VAL A 623 -6.76 23.61 -1.65
C VAL A 623 -6.16 23.28 -3.00
N SER A 624 -5.16 22.40 -3.05
CA SER A 624 -4.52 21.99 -4.29
C SER A 624 -4.19 20.51 -4.30
N ARG A 625 -4.00 19.99 -5.50
CA ARG A 625 -3.53 18.63 -5.78
C ARG A 625 -2.56 18.74 -6.95
N ILE A 626 -1.27 18.51 -6.71
CA ILE A 626 -0.21 18.69 -7.69
C ILE A 626 0.55 17.38 -7.84
N SER A 627 0.60 16.88 -9.07
CA SER A 627 1.37 15.68 -9.38
C SER A 627 2.81 16.06 -9.68
N HIS A 628 3.72 15.21 -9.23
CA HIS A 628 5.15 15.36 -9.42
C HIS A 628 5.74 14.03 -9.87
N SER A 629 6.70 14.11 -10.78
CA SER A 629 7.41 12.96 -11.35
C SER A 629 8.92 13.12 -11.18
N ARG A 630 9.68 12.12 -11.66
CA ARG A 630 11.14 12.17 -11.74
C ARG A 630 11.67 13.54 -12.19
N ASP A 631 12.74 13.97 -11.53
CA ASP A 631 13.48 15.23 -11.75
C ASP A 631 12.70 16.50 -11.42
N MET A 632 11.44 16.40 -10.97
CA MET A 632 10.71 17.53 -10.42
C MET A 632 11.07 17.76 -8.95
N SER A 633 10.80 18.98 -8.49
CA SER A 633 10.85 19.33 -7.07
C SER A 633 9.57 20.00 -6.61
N TYR A 634 9.28 19.91 -5.32
CA TYR A 634 8.19 20.64 -4.69
C TYR A 634 8.55 21.00 -3.25
N SER A 635 7.79 21.94 -2.69
CA SER A 635 8.03 22.40 -1.33
C SER A 635 6.74 22.57 -0.55
N VAL A 636 6.88 22.42 0.77
CA VAL A 636 5.78 22.51 1.74
C VAL A 636 6.23 23.50 2.81
N PRO A 637 5.61 24.69 2.89
CA PRO A 637 5.93 25.64 3.95
C PRO A 637 5.75 25.05 5.34
N GLY A 638 6.54 25.51 6.31
CA GLY A 638 6.33 25.16 7.72
C GLY A 638 4.90 25.51 8.17
N GLY A 639 4.24 24.60 8.87
CA GLY A 639 2.85 24.74 9.31
C GLY A 639 1.78 24.46 8.23
N ALA A 640 2.16 24.34 6.95
CA ALA A 640 1.21 24.02 5.89
C ALA A 640 0.75 22.56 5.98
N TYR A 641 -0.56 22.35 5.98
CA TYR A 641 -1.14 21.01 6.02
C TYR A 641 -1.15 20.39 4.64
N HIS A 642 -0.59 19.19 4.53
CA HIS A 642 -0.52 18.46 3.27
C HIS A 642 -0.62 16.94 3.48
N ARG A 643 -0.75 16.21 2.37
CA ARG A 643 -0.69 14.75 2.28
C ARG A 643 -0.03 14.39 0.96
N SER A 644 1.02 13.59 1.02
CA SER A 644 1.61 12.95 -0.17
C SER A 644 0.91 11.63 -0.47
N ILE A 645 0.57 11.40 -1.73
CA ILE A 645 -0.11 10.21 -2.24
C ILE A 645 0.79 9.54 -3.26
N VAL A 646 1.17 8.30 -2.97
CA VAL A 646 1.89 7.42 -3.89
C VAL A 646 1.09 6.12 -4.00
N PRO A 647 0.70 5.67 -5.20
CA PRO A 647 -0.05 4.43 -5.38
C PRO A 647 0.63 3.22 -4.71
N GLY A 648 -0.18 2.31 -4.16
CA GLY A 648 0.28 1.17 -3.35
C GLY A 648 1.20 0.19 -4.09
N GLY A 649 0.98 0.02 -5.39
CA GLY A 649 1.79 -0.85 -6.26
C GLY A 649 3.02 -0.17 -6.87
N ARG A 650 3.31 1.09 -6.52
CA ARG A 650 4.36 1.87 -7.19
C ARG A 650 5.59 2.15 -6.35
N LEU A 651 6.73 2.30 -7.03
CA LEU A 651 7.98 2.78 -6.44
C LEU A 651 8.06 4.31 -6.58
N HIS A 652 8.46 4.98 -5.50
CA HIS A 652 8.71 6.42 -5.55
C HIS A 652 9.86 6.74 -4.60
N ALA A 653 10.80 7.58 -5.03
CA ALA A 653 11.89 8.01 -4.17
C ALA A 653 12.20 9.49 -4.33
N THR A 654 12.58 10.13 -3.22
CA THR A 654 12.94 11.54 -3.19
C THR A 654 14.05 11.81 -2.19
N LEU A 655 14.95 12.72 -2.53
CA LEU A 655 15.78 13.41 -1.55
C LEU A 655 14.92 14.50 -0.90
N PHE A 656 14.85 14.50 0.42
CA PHE A 656 13.96 15.37 1.19
C PHE A 656 14.75 16.14 2.25
N VAL A 657 14.41 17.42 2.43
CA VAL A 657 14.95 18.26 3.50
C VAL A 657 13.86 18.85 4.38
N PHE A 658 14.06 18.79 5.69
CA PHE A 658 13.44 19.72 6.64
C PHE A 658 14.42 20.85 6.95
N ASP A 659 14.07 22.11 6.71
CA ASP A 659 14.97 23.26 6.87
C ASP A 659 14.30 24.36 7.70
N ALA A 660 14.67 24.47 8.98
CA ALA A 660 14.11 25.48 9.89
C ALA A 660 14.51 26.91 9.53
N HIS A 661 15.61 27.11 8.77
CA HIS A 661 16.04 28.45 8.35
C HIS A 661 15.05 29.08 7.36
N ARG A 662 14.34 28.26 6.59
CA ARG A 662 13.33 28.71 5.61
C ARG A 662 11.91 28.77 6.17
N GLY A 663 11.74 28.48 7.45
CA GLY A 663 10.47 28.58 8.16
C GLY A 663 10.34 27.50 9.21
N TYR A 664 9.73 27.85 10.34
CA TYR A 664 9.43 26.92 11.42
C TYR A 664 8.10 27.29 12.10
N ASP A 665 7.22 26.31 12.30
CA ASP A 665 5.94 26.45 12.98
C ASP A 665 5.81 25.44 14.14
N ASP A 666 5.78 25.95 15.37
CA ASP A 666 5.61 25.15 16.58
C ASP A 666 4.21 24.52 16.70
N ALA A 667 3.22 25.04 15.98
CA ALA A 667 1.84 24.55 16.00
C ALA A 667 1.57 23.45 14.97
N ALA A 668 2.57 23.04 14.19
CA ALA A 668 2.43 21.97 13.22
C ALA A 668 1.98 20.66 13.90
N ALA A 669 0.94 20.06 13.34
CA ALA A 669 0.27 18.92 13.95
C ALA A 669 -0.21 17.92 12.90
N VAL A 670 -0.67 16.77 13.37
CA VAL A 670 -1.35 15.76 12.54
C VAL A 670 -2.86 15.97 12.70
N LEU A 671 -3.62 15.72 11.64
CA LEU A 671 -5.08 15.75 11.69
C LEU A 671 -5.64 14.34 11.57
N GLY A 672 -6.71 14.08 12.29
CA GLY A 672 -7.36 12.78 12.31
C GLY A 672 -8.86 12.84 12.59
N PRO A 673 -9.53 11.69 12.78
CA PRO A 673 -10.95 11.64 13.09
C PRO A 673 -11.27 12.39 14.38
N LYS A 674 -12.45 13.02 14.44
CA LYS A 674 -12.90 13.74 15.65
C LYS A 674 -12.87 12.88 16.91
N ASP A 675 -13.35 11.65 16.76
CA ASP A 675 -13.53 10.69 17.86
C ASP A 675 -12.43 9.61 17.87
N GLY A 676 -11.32 9.83 17.17
CA GLY A 676 -10.23 8.85 17.12
C GLY A 676 -9.40 8.85 18.40
N GLY A 677 -8.96 7.68 18.83
CA GLY A 677 -8.10 7.51 20.01
C GLY A 677 -6.61 7.78 19.73
N GLU A 678 -5.73 7.07 20.43
CA GLU A 678 -4.28 7.13 20.24
C GLU A 678 -3.82 6.16 19.14
N TRP A 679 -2.83 6.57 18.34
CA TRP A 679 -2.28 5.77 17.24
C TRP A 679 -0.78 5.65 17.41
N VAL A 680 -0.29 4.40 17.46
CA VAL A 680 1.14 4.10 17.56
C VAL A 680 1.61 3.57 16.22
N GLN A 681 2.62 4.23 15.63
CA GLN A 681 3.29 3.74 14.44
C GLN A 681 4.66 3.14 14.81
N PRO A 682 4.85 1.82 14.63
CA PRO A 682 6.16 1.19 14.63
C PRO A 682 7.03 1.73 13.49
N ARG A 683 8.32 1.98 13.75
CA ARG A 683 9.29 2.47 12.74
C ARG A 683 10.11 1.35 12.09
N ASP A 684 9.67 0.10 12.25
CA ASP A 684 10.37 -1.09 11.75
C ASP A 684 10.47 -1.10 10.22
N PRO A 685 11.69 -1.19 9.64
CA PRO A 685 11.88 -1.31 8.20
C PRO A 685 11.60 -2.71 7.64
N ASP A 686 11.15 -3.67 8.46
CA ASP A 686 10.89 -5.07 8.08
C ASP A 686 12.16 -5.74 7.51
N GLY A 687 13.32 -5.45 8.12
CA GLY A 687 14.61 -5.97 7.68
C GLY A 687 15.09 -5.47 6.30
N ILE A 688 14.51 -4.37 5.76
CA ILE A 688 15.05 -3.70 4.57
C ILE A 688 16.23 -2.82 5.00
N THR A 689 17.38 -3.00 4.36
CA THR A 689 18.62 -2.26 4.63
C THR A 689 18.76 -1.04 3.71
N ALA A 690 19.62 -0.09 4.09
CA ALA A 690 19.89 1.10 3.28
C ALA A 690 20.56 0.73 1.94
N GLU A 691 21.44 -0.28 1.94
CA GLU A 691 22.07 -0.85 0.74
C GLU A 691 21.01 -1.30 -0.27
N VAL A 692 20.04 -2.11 0.18
CA VAL A 692 18.96 -2.63 -0.68
C VAL A 692 18.10 -1.50 -1.23
N LEU A 693 17.74 -0.51 -0.39
CA LEU A 693 16.99 0.66 -0.84
C LEU A 693 17.74 1.45 -1.90
N ALA A 694 19.02 1.74 -1.67
CA ALA A 694 19.84 2.50 -2.60
C ALA A 694 19.98 1.76 -3.95
N GLN A 695 20.17 0.44 -3.94
CA GLN A 695 20.22 -0.40 -5.14
C GLN A 695 18.92 -0.39 -5.93
N ILE A 696 17.77 -0.49 -5.26
CA ILE A 696 16.47 -0.42 -5.92
C ILE A 696 16.25 0.95 -6.54
N VAL A 697 16.55 2.03 -5.79
CA VAL A 697 16.40 3.41 -6.26
C VAL A 697 17.29 3.67 -7.47
N ASP A 698 18.56 3.28 -7.41
CA ASP A 698 19.52 3.49 -8.50
C ASP A 698 19.16 2.72 -9.77
N ALA A 699 18.81 1.44 -9.65
CA ALA A 699 18.42 0.61 -10.80
C ALA A 699 17.15 1.15 -11.47
N THR A 700 16.12 1.49 -10.68
CA THR A 700 14.87 2.04 -11.20
C THR A 700 15.07 3.41 -11.83
N ARG A 701 15.83 4.32 -11.19
CA ARG A 701 16.13 5.64 -11.76
C ARG A 701 16.81 5.53 -13.12
N LYS A 702 17.84 4.68 -13.24
CA LYS A 702 18.55 4.43 -14.52
C LYS A 702 17.63 3.85 -15.59
N TRP A 703 16.71 2.95 -15.20
CA TRP A 703 15.73 2.40 -16.13
C TRP A 703 14.76 3.47 -16.63
N GLU A 704 14.18 4.29 -15.73
CA GLU A 704 13.32 5.40 -16.13
C GLU A 704 14.08 6.39 -17.02
N GLN A 705 15.38 6.63 -16.79
CA GLN A 705 16.18 7.54 -17.61
C GLN A 705 16.26 7.08 -19.06
N ALA A 706 16.35 5.77 -19.28
CA ALA A 706 16.37 5.18 -20.61
C ALA A 706 14.97 5.10 -21.26
N HIS A 707 13.90 4.94 -20.49
CA HIS A 707 12.56 4.61 -21.01
C HIS A 707 11.48 5.70 -20.79
N GLY A 708 11.80 6.75 -20.05
CA GLY A 708 10.83 7.72 -19.54
C GLY A 708 10.21 7.26 -18.21
N ALA A 709 9.64 8.20 -17.46
CA ALA A 709 8.86 7.87 -16.26
C ALA A 709 7.45 7.44 -16.67
N ALA A 710 6.90 6.42 -16.02
CA ALA A 710 5.53 5.99 -16.24
C ALA A 710 4.53 7.10 -15.86
N SER A 711 3.49 7.27 -16.67
CA SER A 711 2.48 8.31 -16.43
C SER A 711 1.62 7.98 -15.21
N GLU A 712 0.97 8.97 -14.60
CA GLU A 712 0.07 8.72 -13.45
C GLU A 712 -1.17 7.94 -13.92
N GLY A 713 -1.31 6.68 -13.49
CA GLY A 713 -2.46 5.81 -13.82
C GLY A 713 -2.12 4.46 -14.47
N ASP A 714 -0.91 4.29 -15.00
CA ASP A 714 -0.42 3.01 -15.53
C ASP A 714 -0.06 2.00 -14.41
N ASP A 715 -0.04 0.70 -14.66
CA ASP A 715 0.54 -0.24 -13.70
C ASP A 715 2.07 -0.05 -13.64
N GLU A 716 2.68 -0.38 -12.49
CA GLU A 716 4.14 -0.32 -12.36
C GLU A 716 4.77 -1.32 -13.33
N HIS A 717 5.80 -0.90 -14.07
CA HIS A 717 6.39 -1.73 -15.12
C HIS A 717 7.02 -3.01 -14.54
N ASP A 718 6.86 -4.14 -15.24
CA ASP A 718 7.38 -5.44 -14.78
C ASP A 718 8.89 -5.38 -14.48
N THR A 719 9.66 -4.64 -15.27
CA THR A 719 11.10 -4.41 -15.05
C THR A 719 11.38 -3.71 -13.71
N VAL A 720 10.60 -2.67 -13.37
CA VAL A 720 10.74 -1.92 -12.11
C VAL A 720 10.38 -2.79 -10.92
N MET A 721 9.28 -3.54 -11.02
CA MET A 721 8.92 -4.55 -10.03
C MET A 721 9.98 -5.64 -9.91
N GLY A 722 10.62 -6.00 -11.03
CA GLY A 722 11.75 -6.91 -11.11
C GLY A 722 12.94 -6.44 -10.28
N TYR A 723 13.32 -5.16 -10.31
CA TYR A 723 14.40 -4.62 -9.46
C TYR A 723 14.06 -4.71 -7.98
N TYR A 724 12.88 -4.26 -7.57
CA TYR A 724 12.43 -4.36 -6.18
C TYR A 724 12.54 -5.80 -5.66
N ARG A 725 11.97 -6.74 -6.42
CA ARG A 725 11.96 -8.16 -6.08
C ARG A 725 13.35 -8.77 -6.07
N TYR A 726 14.17 -8.44 -7.06
CA TYR A 726 15.55 -8.91 -7.17
C TYR A 726 16.37 -8.53 -5.93
N PHE A 727 16.49 -7.24 -5.65
CA PHE A 727 17.35 -6.78 -4.56
C PHE A 727 16.82 -7.20 -3.19
N ARG A 728 15.50 -7.19 -3.00
CA ARG A 728 14.88 -7.68 -1.76
C ARG A 728 15.11 -9.16 -1.56
N GLY A 729 14.88 -9.97 -2.59
CA GLY A 729 15.04 -11.42 -2.55
C GLY A 729 16.50 -11.83 -2.33
N MET A 730 17.44 -11.22 -3.05
CA MET A 730 18.87 -11.49 -2.91
C MET A 730 19.40 -11.12 -1.52
N ALA A 731 18.92 -10.02 -0.94
CA ALA A 731 19.26 -9.66 0.43
C ALA A 731 18.74 -10.69 1.45
N LEU A 732 17.51 -11.16 1.28
CA LEU A 732 16.95 -12.22 2.13
C LEU A 732 17.72 -13.53 2.00
N LEU A 733 18.21 -13.89 0.80
CA LEU A 733 19.10 -15.06 0.63
C LEU A 733 20.42 -14.90 1.38
N LYS A 734 21.02 -13.71 1.31
CA LYS A 734 22.27 -13.38 2.03
C LYS A 734 22.10 -13.52 3.55
N ASP A 735 20.91 -13.19 4.07
CA ASP A 735 20.54 -13.32 5.47
C ASP A 735 20.03 -14.74 5.83
N GLU A 736 20.25 -15.74 4.97
CA GLU A 736 19.84 -17.14 5.15
C GLU A 736 18.31 -17.33 5.29
N ARG A 737 17.50 -16.39 4.80
CA ARG A 737 16.02 -16.41 4.82
C ARG A 737 15.44 -16.93 3.51
N GLN A 738 15.76 -18.18 3.17
CA GLN A 738 15.49 -18.76 1.86
C GLN A 738 14.00 -18.77 1.46
N GLU A 739 13.08 -19.16 2.35
CA GLU A 739 11.63 -19.12 2.05
C GLU A 739 11.13 -17.70 1.79
N SER A 740 11.55 -16.72 2.60
CA SER A 740 11.15 -15.33 2.40
C SER A 740 11.71 -14.78 1.09
N ALA A 741 12.93 -15.16 0.71
CA ALA A 741 13.53 -14.73 -0.55
C ALA A 741 12.76 -15.24 -1.77
N LEU A 742 12.33 -16.51 -1.76
CA LEU A 742 11.59 -17.12 -2.87
C LEU A 742 10.26 -16.42 -3.18
N GLN A 743 9.61 -15.82 -2.18
CA GLN A 743 8.39 -15.02 -2.39
C GLN A 743 8.62 -13.82 -3.32
N TYR A 744 9.84 -13.28 -3.35
CA TYR A 744 10.22 -12.18 -4.24
C TYR A 744 10.84 -12.69 -5.55
N LEU A 745 11.67 -13.72 -5.47
CA LEU A 745 12.44 -14.20 -6.62
C LEU A 745 11.65 -15.15 -7.55
N ASN A 746 10.64 -15.84 -7.03
CA ASN A 746 9.74 -16.71 -7.79
C ASN A 746 8.26 -16.53 -7.37
N PRO A 747 7.67 -15.34 -7.58
CA PRO A 747 6.29 -15.08 -7.18
C PRO A 747 5.28 -15.82 -8.08
N PRO A 748 4.26 -16.48 -7.52
CA PRO A 748 3.39 -17.41 -8.26
C PRO A 748 2.43 -16.77 -9.28
N GLN A 749 2.11 -15.48 -9.17
CA GLN A 749 1.10 -14.80 -10.01
C GLN A 749 1.62 -13.54 -10.70
N SER A 750 2.94 -13.40 -10.83
CA SER A 750 3.51 -12.19 -11.43
C SER A 750 4.90 -12.46 -12.02
N CYS A 751 5.36 -11.55 -12.86
CA CYS A 751 6.64 -11.68 -13.55
C CYS A 751 7.80 -11.87 -12.56
N THR A 752 8.53 -12.98 -12.66
CA THR A 752 9.76 -13.19 -11.87
C THR A 752 10.81 -12.14 -12.28
N PRO A 753 11.79 -11.79 -11.42
CA PRO A 753 12.87 -10.90 -11.83
C PRO A 753 13.60 -11.38 -13.10
N ALA A 754 13.81 -12.70 -13.23
CA ALA A 754 14.45 -13.28 -14.41
C ALA A 754 13.63 -13.07 -15.70
N GLN A 755 12.31 -13.25 -15.63
CA GLN A 755 11.41 -13.00 -16.76
C GLN A 755 11.37 -11.50 -17.10
N ALA A 756 11.23 -10.64 -16.09
CA ALA A 756 11.19 -9.19 -16.27
C ALA A 756 12.47 -8.68 -16.96
N PHE A 757 13.63 -9.15 -16.50
CA PHE A 757 14.93 -8.79 -17.07
C PHE A 757 15.18 -9.40 -18.45
N ALA A 758 14.54 -10.53 -18.78
CA ALA A 758 14.65 -11.16 -20.09
C ALA A 758 13.78 -10.49 -21.16
N HIS A 759 12.68 -9.82 -20.79
CA HIS A 759 11.85 -9.06 -21.73
C HIS A 759 12.57 -7.83 -22.28
N GLU A 760 13.44 -7.20 -21.48
CA GLU A 760 14.21 -6.01 -21.86
C GLU A 760 15.71 -6.19 -21.55
N PRO A 761 16.42 -7.08 -22.25
CA PRO A 761 17.76 -7.48 -21.84
C PRO A 761 18.80 -6.36 -22.01
N SER A 762 19.49 -6.06 -20.93
CA SER A 762 20.70 -5.23 -20.90
C SER A 762 21.90 -6.04 -20.38
N THR A 763 23.12 -5.54 -20.54
CA THR A 763 24.32 -6.15 -19.95
C THR A 763 24.17 -6.31 -18.43
N GLN A 764 23.54 -5.35 -17.76
CA GLN A 764 23.27 -5.41 -16.32
C GLN A 764 22.22 -6.48 -15.98
N HIS A 765 21.15 -6.59 -16.77
CA HIS A 765 20.13 -7.62 -16.60
C HIS A 765 20.69 -9.03 -16.77
N GLN A 766 21.59 -9.24 -17.74
CA GLN A 766 22.29 -10.53 -17.90
C GLN A 766 23.12 -10.88 -16.67
N LYS A 767 23.75 -9.89 -16.04
CA LYS A 767 24.47 -10.09 -14.78
C LYS A 767 23.53 -10.51 -13.65
N TYR A 768 22.38 -9.84 -13.49
CA TYR A 768 21.37 -10.23 -12.49
C TYR A 768 20.82 -11.65 -12.72
N ILE A 769 20.51 -12.00 -13.97
CA ILE A 769 20.07 -13.37 -14.31
C ILE A 769 21.16 -14.39 -13.97
N THR A 770 22.42 -14.09 -14.28
CA THR A 770 23.55 -14.96 -13.93
C THR A 770 23.69 -15.14 -12.41
N GLU A 771 23.47 -14.07 -11.63
CA GLU A 771 23.47 -14.13 -10.17
C GLU A 771 22.31 -14.98 -9.64
N LEU A 772 21.11 -14.88 -10.22
CA LEU A 772 19.96 -15.76 -9.89
C LEU A 772 20.25 -17.23 -10.21
N MET A 773 20.90 -17.52 -11.35
CA MET A 773 21.33 -18.87 -11.69
C MET A 773 22.34 -19.42 -10.69
N ARG A 774 23.34 -18.62 -10.31
CA ARG A 774 24.33 -19.01 -9.29
C ARG A 774 23.70 -19.25 -7.92
N ALA A 775 22.65 -18.49 -7.59
CA ALA A 775 21.86 -18.66 -6.38
C ALA A 775 20.89 -19.87 -6.43
N GLY A 776 20.83 -20.60 -7.56
CA GLY A 776 19.96 -21.77 -7.72
C GLY A 776 18.48 -21.42 -7.86
N VAL A 777 18.16 -20.16 -8.17
CA VAL A 777 16.78 -19.66 -8.31
C VAL A 777 16.23 -19.96 -9.70
N VAL A 778 17.09 -19.93 -10.72
CA VAL A 778 16.75 -20.19 -12.12
C VAL A 778 17.60 -21.35 -12.60
N SER A 779 17.00 -22.34 -13.25
CA SER A 779 17.73 -23.43 -13.89
C SER A 779 18.54 -22.92 -15.08
N SER A 780 19.77 -23.44 -15.23
CA SER A 780 20.73 -23.09 -16.30
C SER A 780 20.18 -23.21 -17.71
#